data_AF-A0A0P7C2D9-F1
#
_entry.id   AF-A0A0P7C2D9-F1
#
_cell.length_a   1.000
_cell.length_b   1.000
_cell.length_c   1.000
_cell.angle_alpha   90.00
_cell.angle_beta   90.00
_cell.angle_gamma   90.00
#
_symmetry.space_group_name_H-M   'P 1'
#
loop_
_entity.id
_entity.type
_entity.pdbx_description
1 polymer ?
#
loop_
_entity_poly.entity_id
_entity_poly.type
_entity_poly.pdbx_seq_one_letter_code
_entity_poly.pdbx_strand_id
1 'polypeptide(L)'
;MSSKVYCQVIIQQTDSLTKDQFNDAKANPGDSIRYKVKVIVNGTANNTSLDIEALDSELIVDANSVHIGPLARSDNYQSLSNIGIEIIASSGLLANDVDIDAKSKPIKIVKVGSSFSVDKDTSAFFQTAFSGLAKIESNGSFEYHPPAGYNGTDSFFYEISDGDSLTPNVRAKVSIAVGGAGSPSVWFVNATDGDDTNGDGSFYAPFKTLNPLNGGSDPDGSNDIIYLYSGSYSVSAFTLESSQKLIGQGVELNLAEFGLSAPPYSKNIPSQGANPILNSTTDGLILNSDNVIRGLTIGNCSGIAIKSSAINVGALKISSVELNNAAGGGLSITHGSSSMMNLNFTKFICSGGSDGINLTQCSGTFTTAASGSNSINGNSKSVSLSSNSGLNFTFPGVISTSSATSFIEIDQNSNCTFIFNTGNISSASKGIKITNNSFSNISFNNPSITLTGLSDIGISSVSNLNGTVGFAQATALTINTSSSYTGLEVSNSGNFNMSRGSITSATGDAVKIDNTNLGIQLEAVSSNGAPEGINLSTTTGYFRLIGDGSNLRNGSGGSIQNSQNEGIKLINVVAVDLSSLNVSGSLKSGIYGESLQGFSFKGLRVENNGDGVDEHGIYILNFSSSSNAEITNSQISNSRENNINIVLNTSSSGQSLSITNSHINNLQAVNGSNGVYFEAGVGSNASLTLSGNTINDNYGMGLNAQAINSGILSVNAAQNSFNSGITATYQQRGGVLLSSSSSGTLTFTVDGNTGTCSGGNAISVLGVNGNYTGSITNNQLLPGTQGTGINARTEGTGAGTIVINGNTIGNGGSPVITTNAGIHLSSRNGNGNLNATVSNNTAEIQENLFPSPVFVAESGSLSGTNTLCLNLSGNQINHSNNLVPEYMIGQYNNSTFSIEGLSGSPETNASNVETYLTSLDTGKAVEVSEGGNYIVNYTNSTCNTLP
;
A
#
# COMPACT_ATOMS: atom_id res chain seq x y z
N MET A 1 -38.37 -114.61 71.59
CA MET A 1 -37.61 -114.40 70.33
C MET A 1 -38.21 -113.18 69.63
N SER A 2 -37.39 -112.15 69.40
CA SER A 2 -37.78 -110.86 68.82
C SER A 2 -37.86 -110.95 67.30
N SER A 3 -39.02 -110.68 66.70
CA SER A 3 -39.12 -110.37 65.26
C SER A 3 -39.13 -108.86 65.07
N LYS A 4 -37.95 -108.28 64.77
CA LYS A 4 -37.85 -106.92 64.24
C LYS A 4 -38.44 -106.92 62.83
N VAL A 5 -39.47 -106.12 62.59
CA VAL A 5 -39.97 -105.82 61.24
C VAL A 5 -39.15 -104.65 60.71
N TYR A 6 -38.48 -104.83 59.57
CA TYR A 6 -37.72 -103.78 58.90
C TYR A 6 -38.61 -103.05 57.91
N CYS A 7 -38.60 -101.71 57.94
CA CYS A 7 -39.14 -100.89 56.86
C CYS A 7 -37.96 -100.52 55.95
N GLN A 8 -38.08 -100.77 54.64
CA GLN A 8 -37.09 -100.35 53.65
C GLN A 8 -37.61 -99.10 52.94
N VAL A 9 -36.90 -97.98 53.10
CA VAL A 9 -37.15 -96.77 52.32
C VAL A 9 -36.18 -96.79 51.14
N ILE A 10 -36.72 -96.83 49.92
CA ILE A 10 -35.92 -96.72 48.71
C ILE A 10 -36.18 -95.33 48.12
N ILE A 11 -35.12 -94.53 48.01
CA ILE A 11 -35.16 -93.24 47.34
C ILE A 11 -34.57 -93.44 45.95
N GLN A 12 -35.39 -93.19 44.92
CA GLN A 12 -34.94 -93.14 43.53
C GLN A 12 -34.96 -91.69 43.06
N GLN A 13 -33.80 -91.17 42.69
CA GLN A 13 -33.69 -89.89 42.00
C GLN A 13 -33.51 -90.15 40.51
N THR A 14 -34.30 -89.45 39.69
CA THR A 14 -34.13 -89.42 38.24
C THR A 14 -34.13 -87.97 37.80
N ASP A 15 -33.17 -87.60 36.98
CA ASP A 15 -33.07 -86.33 36.30
C ASP A 15 -33.57 -86.45 34.85
N SER A 16 -34.08 -85.35 34.32
CA SER A 16 -34.54 -85.28 32.93
C SER A 16 -34.37 -83.88 32.38
N LEU A 17 -33.84 -83.77 31.16
CA LEU A 17 -33.81 -82.52 30.42
C LEU A 17 -35.23 -82.21 29.94
N THR A 18 -35.81 -81.13 30.42
CA THR A 18 -37.23 -80.77 30.18
C THR A 18 -37.41 -79.66 29.16
N LYS A 19 -36.36 -78.89 28.90
CA LYS A 19 -36.30 -77.97 27.78
C LYS A 19 -34.87 -78.02 27.25
N ASP A 20 -34.73 -78.53 26.04
CA ASP A 20 -33.47 -78.59 25.29
C ASP A 20 -33.59 -77.61 24.13
N GLN A 21 -33.01 -76.43 24.28
CA GLN A 21 -33.11 -75.35 23.28
C GLN A 21 -32.26 -75.63 22.04
N PHE A 22 -31.24 -76.47 22.16
CA PHE A 22 -30.32 -76.82 21.08
C PHE A 22 -30.61 -78.19 20.46
N ASN A 23 -31.51 -78.95 21.10
CA ASN A 23 -32.04 -80.24 20.65
C ASN A 23 -30.95 -81.28 20.40
N ASP A 24 -29.90 -81.26 21.21
CA ASP A 24 -28.74 -82.15 21.12
C ASP A 24 -28.73 -83.23 22.22
N ALA A 25 -29.78 -83.29 23.03
CA ALA A 25 -29.97 -84.17 24.17
C ALA A 25 -28.88 -84.03 25.26
N LYS A 26 -28.18 -82.89 25.29
CA LYS A 26 -27.24 -82.52 26.34
C LYS A 26 -27.77 -81.32 27.10
N ALA A 27 -27.40 -81.20 28.37
CA ALA A 27 -27.74 -80.02 29.16
C ALA A 27 -26.81 -78.86 28.77
N ASN A 28 -27.32 -77.90 28.00
CA ASN A 28 -26.59 -76.70 27.58
C ASN A 28 -27.07 -75.45 28.34
N PRO A 29 -26.29 -74.35 28.32
CA PRO A 29 -26.72 -73.08 28.91
C PRO A 29 -28.05 -72.58 28.32
N GLY A 30 -29.05 -72.35 29.18
CA GLY A 30 -30.40 -71.92 28.78
C GLY A 30 -31.43 -73.07 28.74
N ASP A 31 -30.99 -74.31 28.90
CA ASP A 31 -31.85 -75.47 29.05
C ASP A 31 -32.44 -75.56 30.46
N SER A 32 -33.48 -76.39 30.62
CA SER A 32 -34.11 -76.62 31.92
C SER A 32 -34.07 -78.10 32.27
N ILE A 33 -33.35 -78.45 33.33
CA ILE A 33 -33.34 -79.80 33.89
C ILE A 33 -34.35 -79.88 35.03
N ARG A 34 -35.11 -80.98 35.08
CA ARG A 34 -36.02 -81.30 36.18
C ARG A 34 -35.52 -82.52 36.92
N TYR A 35 -35.29 -82.37 38.21
CA TYR A 35 -35.04 -83.47 39.12
C TYR A 35 -36.37 -83.99 39.68
N LYS A 36 -36.57 -85.30 39.60
CA LYS A 36 -37.71 -86.00 40.20
C LYS A 36 -37.20 -87.01 41.20
N VAL A 37 -37.48 -86.76 42.48
CA VAL A 37 -37.21 -87.70 43.55
C VAL A 37 -38.48 -88.49 43.83
N LYS A 38 -38.41 -89.81 43.74
CA LYS A 38 -39.49 -90.75 44.06
C LYS A 38 -39.09 -91.54 45.30
N VAL A 39 -39.76 -91.27 46.40
CA VAL A 39 -39.61 -92.04 47.65
C VAL A 39 -40.61 -93.18 47.63
N ILE A 40 -40.13 -94.43 47.72
CA ILE A 40 -40.96 -95.64 47.76
C ILE A 40 -40.80 -96.27 49.15
N VAL A 41 -41.92 -96.39 49.87
CA VAL A 41 -42.01 -97.07 51.15
C VAL A 41 -42.81 -98.36 50.95
N ASN A 42 -42.19 -99.53 51.16
CA ASN A 42 -42.85 -100.82 51.05
C ASN A 42 -43.00 -101.49 52.43
N GLY A 43 -44.24 -101.59 52.94
CA GLY A 43 -44.60 -102.26 54.20
C GLY A 43 -45.98 -101.85 54.73
N THR A 44 -46.60 -102.67 55.60
CA THR A 44 -47.97 -102.50 56.13
C THR A 44 -48.06 -101.72 57.46
N ALA A 45 -47.19 -100.75 57.68
CA ALA A 45 -47.25 -99.92 58.89
C ALA A 45 -48.34 -98.82 58.74
N ASN A 46 -49.44 -98.97 59.49
CA ASN A 46 -50.52 -97.99 59.59
C ASN A 46 -50.12 -96.81 60.51
N ASN A 47 -49.27 -95.90 60.03
CA ASN A 47 -49.17 -94.47 60.43
C ASN A 47 -47.90 -93.81 59.89
N THR A 48 -47.84 -93.54 58.59
CA THR A 48 -46.85 -92.61 58.03
C THR A 48 -47.57 -91.42 57.43
N SER A 49 -47.64 -90.32 58.18
CA SER A 49 -47.89 -88.99 57.62
C SER A 49 -46.59 -88.54 56.94
N LEU A 50 -46.64 -88.22 55.64
CA LEU A 50 -45.58 -87.45 55.00
C LEU A 50 -45.77 -86.01 55.48
N ASP A 51 -45.01 -85.62 56.50
CA ASP A 51 -45.00 -84.23 56.92
C ASP A 51 -44.32 -83.40 55.82
N ILE A 52 -45.10 -82.54 55.17
CA ILE A 52 -44.60 -81.62 54.12
C ILE A 52 -44.02 -80.35 54.76
N GLU A 53 -44.06 -80.20 56.09
CA GLU A 53 -43.60 -79.00 56.78
C GLU A 53 -42.29 -79.21 57.54
N ALA A 54 -41.23 -79.55 56.80
CA ALA A 54 -39.85 -79.08 57.06
C ALA A 54 -38.94 -79.68 55.98
N LEU A 55 -38.64 -78.90 54.94
CA LEU A 55 -37.35 -79.06 54.26
C LEU A 55 -36.29 -78.73 55.32
N ASP A 56 -35.83 -79.77 56.02
CA ASP A 56 -34.76 -79.68 56.99
C ASP A 56 -33.53 -79.05 56.32
N SER A 57 -32.83 -78.25 57.11
CA SER A 57 -31.50 -77.69 56.92
C SER A 57 -30.38 -78.70 56.54
N GLU A 58 -30.71 -79.97 56.28
CA GLU A 58 -29.81 -81.04 55.85
C GLU A 58 -29.79 -81.31 54.33
N LEU A 59 -30.44 -80.48 53.50
CA LEU A 59 -30.07 -80.37 52.07
C LEU A 59 -28.76 -79.56 51.93
N ILE A 60 -27.73 -79.99 52.65
CA ILE A 60 -26.36 -79.56 52.40
C ILE A 60 -26.00 -80.23 51.07
N VAL A 61 -25.94 -79.42 50.00
CA VAL A 61 -25.15 -79.80 48.83
C VAL A 61 -23.77 -80.16 49.37
N ASP A 62 -23.42 -81.46 49.34
CA ASP A 62 -22.02 -81.83 49.56
C ASP A 62 -21.24 -81.07 48.50
N ALA A 63 -20.42 -80.13 48.95
CA ALA A 63 -19.65 -79.26 48.08
C ALA A 63 -18.71 -80.07 47.15
N ASN A 64 -18.54 -81.38 47.39
CA ASN A 64 -17.79 -82.29 46.54
C ASN A 64 -18.67 -83.16 45.61
N SER A 65 -20.00 -82.96 45.56
CA SER A 65 -20.91 -83.82 44.79
C SER A 65 -21.58 -83.13 43.58
N VAL A 66 -21.55 -81.79 43.55
CA VAL A 66 -22.10 -80.98 42.46
C VAL A 66 -20.94 -80.21 41.84
N HIS A 67 -20.57 -80.61 40.63
CA HIS A 67 -19.56 -79.95 39.81
C HIS A 67 -20.27 -79.26 38.65
N ILE A 68 -20.26 -77.93 38.63
CA ILE A 68 -20.89 -77.12 37.59
C ILE A 68 -19.78 -76.36 36.88
N GLY A 69 -19.51 -76.73 35.63
CA GLY A 69 -18.49 -76.06 34.84
C GLY A 69 -18.78 -74.56 34.63
N PRO A 70 -17.75 -73.78 34.33
CA PRO A 70 -17.87 -72.34 34.17
C PRO A 70 -18.67 -71.98 32.90
N LEU A 71 -19.35 -70.83 32.92
CA LEU A 71 -20.05 -70.27 31.77
C LEU A 71 -19.24 -69.13 31.15
N ALA A 72 -18.65 -69.40 29.98
CA ALA A 72 -17.96 -68.41 29.18
C ALA A 72 -18.95 -67.58 28.32
N ARG A 73 -18.81 -66.27 28.28
CA ARG A 73 -19.65 -65.35 27.49
C ARG A 73 -18.82 -64.52 26.54
N SER A 74 -19.37 -64.24 25.36
CA SER A 74 -18.66 -63.45 24.35
C SER A 74 -18.40 -62.01 24.81
N ASP A 75 -17.23 -61.49 24.46
CA ASP A 75 -16.79 -60.13 24.78
C ASP A 75 -16.73 -59.23 23.56
N ASN A 76 -16.92 -57.92 23.78
CA ASN A 76 -16.85 -56.91 22.73
C ASN A 76 -15.99 -55.73 23.17
N TYR A 77 -15.03 -55.36 22.34
CA TYR A 77 -14.15 -54.20 22.55
C TYR A 77 -14.03 -53.34 21.29
N GLN A 78 -13.46 -52.16 21.43
CA GLN A 78 -13.19 -51.23 20.33
C GLN A 78 -11.72 -50.83 20.37
N SER A 79 -11.10 -50.71 19.20
CA SER A 79 -9.73 -50.22 19.01
C SER A 79 -9.72 -49.24 17.84
N LEU A 80 -8.73 -48.34 17.77
CA LEU A 80 -8.49 -47.57 16.55
C LEU A 80 -7.64 -48.38 15.58
N SER A 81 -7.70 -48.07 14.28
CA SER A 81 -6.73 -48.59 13.32
C SER A 81 -5.32 -48.19 13.75
N ASN A 82 -4.39 -49.14 13.72
CA ASN A 82 -2.98 -49.01 14.11
C ASN A 82 -2.67 -48.62 15.58
N ILE A 83 -3.68 -48.42 16.44
CA ILE A 83 -3.48 -48.13 17.88
C ILE A 83 -4.21 -49.19 18.70
N GLY A 84 -3.46 -49.91 19.52
CA GLY A 84 -4.00 -51.01 20.34
C GLY A 84 -4.63 -50.59 21.66
N ILE A 85 -5.16 -51.60 22.36
CA ILE A 85 -5.81 -51.48 23.67
C ILE A 85 -5.13 -52.39 24.70
N GLU A 86 -5.15 -51.96 25.96
CA GLU A 86 -4.67 -52.74 27.11
C GLU A 86 -5.78 -52.86 28.16
N ILE A 87 -6.39 -54.04 28.24
CA ILE A 87 -7.54 -54.30 29.10
C ILE A 87 -7.07 -54.88 30.44
N ILE A 88 -7.42 -54.19 31.52
CA ILE A 88 -7.19 -54.66 32.89
C ILE A 88 -8.17 -55.78 33.27
N ALA A 89 -7.76 -56.64 34.20
CA ALA A 89 -8.52 -57.86 34.55
C ALA A 89 -9.98 -57.58 34.99
N SER A 90 -10.26 -56.48 35.69
CA SER A 90 -11.61 -56.13 36.16
C SER A 90 -12.60 -55.84 35.03
N SER A 91 -12.10 -55.53 33.84
CA SER A 91 -12.89 -55.27 32.63
C SER A 91 -12.51 -56.22 31.50
N GLY A 92 -11.74 -57.26 31.82
CA GLY A 92 -11.19 -58.23 30.89
C GLY A 92 -12.15 -59.38 30.60
N LEU A 93 -11.62 -60.41 29.95
CA LEU A 93 -12.43 -61.50 29.39
C LEU A 93 -13.24 -62.27 30.44
N LEU A 94 -12.73 -62.36 31.67
CA LEU A 94 -13.43 -63.06 32.77
C LEU A 94 -14.48 -62.20 33.49
N ALA A 95 -14.67 -60.94 33.10
CA ALA A 95 -15.51 -59.99 33.86
C ALA A 95 -17.01 -60.30 33.76
N ASN A 96 -17.47 -60.89 32.66
CA ASN A 96 -18.85 -61.29 32.42
C ASN A 96 -19.08 -62.82 32.54
N ASP A 97 -18.01 -63.58 32.75
CA ASP A 97 -18.00 -65.02 32.95
C ASP A 97 -18.42 -65.37 34.37
N VAL A 98 -19.12 -66.50 34.52
CA VAL A 98 -19.65 -66.92 35.81
C VAL A 98 -19.34 -68.38 36.03
N ASP A 99 -18.84 -68.66 37.23
CA ASP A 99 -18.79 -69.98 37.79
C ASP A 99 -19.56 -69.96 39.11
N ILE A 100 -20.55 -70.84 39.22
CA ILE A 100 -21.52 -70.87 40.31
C ILE A 100 -21.00 -71.64 41.53
N ASP A 101 -20.05 -72.55 41.35
CA ASP A 101 -19.44 -73.34 42.42
C ASP A 101 -17.99 -72.92 42.76
N ALA A 102 -17.49 -71.89 42.06
CA ALA A 102 -16.19 -71.18 42.15
C ALA A 102 -15.58 -70.91 43.54
N LYS A 103 -16.29 -71.18 44.64
CA LYS A 103 -15.83 -70.99 46.03
C LYS A 103 -14.53 -71.74 46.34
N SER A 104 -14.11 -72.69 45.50
CA SER A 104 -12.93 -73.54 45.71
C SER A 104 -11.75 -73.20 44.80
N LYS A 105 -12.00 -72.74 43.57
CA LYS A 105 -10.99 -72.48 42.54
C LYS A 105 -11.50 -71.37 41.60
N PRO A 106 -10.80 -70.23 41.47
CA PRO A 106 -11.23 -69.18 40.55
C PRO A 106 -11.04 -69.63 39.09
N ILE A 107 -11.99 -69.27 38.22
CA ILE A 107 -11.86 -69.45 36.77
C ILE A 107 -10.61 -68.75 36.24
N LYS A 108 -9.94 -69.40 35.29
CA LYS A 108 -8.77 -68.89 34.60
C LYS A 108 -8.84 -69.22 33.12
N ILE A 109 -8.21 -68.38 32.31
CA ILE A 109 -7.98 -68.69 30.89
C ILE A 109 -6.81 -69.66 30.80
N VAL A 110 -7.03 -70.78 30.10
CA VAL A 110 -6.03 -71.86 29.94
C VAL A 110 -5.50 -71.99 28.52
N LYS A 111 -6.28 -71.61 27.51
CA LYS A 111 -5.91 -71.65 26.09
C LYS A 111 -6.57 -70.53 25.29
N VAL A 112 -5.95 -70.15 24.17
CA VAL A 112 -6.42 -69.10 23.26
C VAL A 112 -6.14 -69.48 21.80
N GLY A 113 -6.81 -68.82 20.85
CA GLY A 113 -6.51 -69.00 19.42
C GLY A 113 -7.36 -68.14 18.49
N SER A 114 -6.92 -67.99 17.24
CA SER A 114 -7.66 -67.26 16.18
C SER A 114 -8.97 -67.93 15.77
N SER A 115 -9.13 -69.21 16.09
CA SER A 115 -10.33 -69.99 15.79
C SER A 115 -10.83 -70.70 17.05
N PHE A 116 -12.00 -71.32 16.93
CA PHE A 116 -12.62 -72.07 18.02
C PHE A 116 -11.74 -73.21 18.57
N SER A 117 -10.67 -73.63 17.87
CA SER A 117 -9.78 -74.71 18.32
C SER A 117 -8.84 -74.35 19.48
N VAL A 118 -8.61 -73.04 19.77
CA VAL A 118 -7.78 -72.52 20.89
C VAL A 118 -6.47 -73.30 21.12
N ASP A 119 -5.58 -73.31 20.13
CA ASP A 119 -4.38 -74.14 20.11
C ASP A 119 -3.13 -73.48 20.73
N LYS A 120 -3.23 -72.26 21.26
CA LYS A 120 -2.11 -71.47 21.79
C LYS A 120 -2.15 -71.36 23.32
N ASP A 121 -0.96 -71.24 23.91
CA ASP A 121 -0.80 -70.95 25.35
C ASP A 121 -1.08 -69.48 25.67
N THR A 122 -1.44 -69.20 26.91
CA THR A 122 -1.56 -67.82 27.43
C THR A 122 -0.19 -67.15 27.59
N SER A 123 -0.19 -65.83 27.79
CA SER A 123 0.99 -65.01 28.11
C SER A 123 2.05 -64.88 26.99
N ALA A 124 1.76 -65.35 25.77
CA ALA A 124 2.50 -65.05 24.55
C ALA A 124 1.59 -64.40 23.51
N PHE A 125 2.16 -63.60 22.60
CA PHE A 125 1.41 -63.07 21.47
C PHE A 125 1.07 -64.17 20.47
N PHE A 126 -0.15 -64.15 19.94
CA PHE A 126 -0.58 -64.97 18.80
C PHE A 126 -1.41 -64.14 17.83
N GLN A 127 -1.47 -64.60 16.58
CA GLN A 127 -2.29 -63.96 15.54
C GLN A 127 -3.78 -64.26 15.74
N THR A 128 -4.62 -63.24 15.65
CA THR A 128 -6.09 -63.31 15.68
C THR A 128 -6.66 -63.69 14.30
N ALA A 129 -7.99 -63.76 14.17
CA ALA A 129 -8.66 -64.18 12.94
C ALA A 129 -8.35 -63.30 11.72
N PHE A 130 -8.09 -62.01 11.92
CA PHE A 130 -7.76 -61.06 10.86
C PHE A 130 -6.33 -60.52 10.97
N SER A 131 -5.40 -61.31 11.52
CA SER A 131 -3.96 -61.02 11.59
C SER A 131 -3.53 -59.93 12.59
N GLY A 132 -4.40 -59.53 13.51
CA GLY A 132 -3.98 -58.75 14.69
C GLY A 132 -3.16 -59.61 15.65
N LEU A 133 -2.51 -59.01 16.63
CA LEU A 133 -1.76 -59.73 17.67
C LEU A 133 -2.43 -59.55 19.03
N ALA A 134 -2.69 -60.63 19.74
CA ALA A 134 -3.24 -60.58 21.09
C ALA A 134 -2.35 -61.34 22.07
N LYS A 135 -2.17 -60.78 23.28
CA LYS A 135 -1.53 -61.44 24.41
C LYS A 135 -2.52 -61.47 25.58
N ILE A 136 -3.01 -62.66 25.91
CA ILE A 136 -4.00 -62.86 26.98
C ILE A 136 -3.31 -63.46 28.20
N GLU A 137 -3.53 -62.86 29.36
CA GLU A 137 -3.07 -63.37 30.65
C GLU A 137 -4.15 -64.26 31.29
N SER A 138 -3.72 -65.23 32.12
CA SER A 138 -4.63 -66.21 32.75
C SER A 138 -5.73 -65.61 33.64
N ASN A 139 -5.56 -64.37 34.11
CA ASN A 139 -6.52 -63.60 34.91
C ASN A 139 -7.56 -62.83 34.07
N GLY A 140 -7.53 -62.95 32.74
CA GLY A 140 -8.46 -62.27 31.84
C GLY A 140 -8.03 -60.88 31.37
N SER A 141 -6.94 -60.30 31.87
CA SER A 141 -6.36 -59.09 31.26
C SER A 141 -5.70 -59.43 29.94
N PHE A 142 -5.74 -58.51 28.97
CA PHE A 142 -5.08 -58.74 27.68
C PHE A 142 -4.62 -57.46 27.00
N GLU A 143 -3.63 -57.62 26.13
CA GLU A 143 -3.17 -56.60 25.20
C GLU A 143 -3.54 -57.02 23.78
N TYR A 144 -4.02 -56.06 22.98
CA TYR A 144 -4.36 -56.28 21.58
C TYR A 144 -3.72 -55.22 20.70
N HIS A 145 -3.05 -55.67 19.65
CA HIS A 145 -2.44 -54.87 18.59
C HIS A 145 -3.24 -55.11 17.30
N PRO A 146 -3.94 -54.09 16.76
CA PRO A 146 -4.69 -54.25 15.53
C PRO A 146 -3.76 -54.54 14.35
N PRO A 147 -4.23 -55.27 13.32
CA PRO A 147 -3.47 -55.43 12.09
C PRO A 147 -3.24 -54.07 11.40
N ALA A 148 -2.05 -53.88 10.83
CA ALA A 148 -1.70 -52.62 10.16
C ALA A 148 -2.68 -52.26 9.03
N GLY A 149 -3.15 -51.02 9.02
CA GLY A 149 -4.08 -50.46 8.04
C GLY A 149 -5.50 -51.04 8.07
N TYR A 150 -5.81 -51.95 9.00
CA TYR A 150 -7.09 -52.65 9.01
C TYR A 150 -8.21 -51.83 9.66
N ASN A 151 -9.32 -51.69 8.94
CA ASN A 151 -10.59 -51.20 9.46
C ASN A 151 -11.65 -52.29 9.30
N GLY A 152 -12.25 -52.74 10.40
CA GLY A 152 -13.18 -53.87 10.39
C GLY A 152 -13.36 -54.53 11.75
N THR A 153 -13.88 -55.75 11.75
CA THR A 153 -14.05 -56.54 12.99
C THR A 153 -13.04 -57.66 13.03
N ASP A 154 -12.16 -57.64 14.01
CA ASP A 154 -11.26 -58.74 14.33
C ASP A 154 -11.84 -59.63 15.44
N SER A 155 -11.36 -60.87 15.56
CA SER A 155 -11.81 -61.76 16.62
C SER A 155 -10.81 -62.85 16.98
N PHE A 156 -10.94 -63.38 18.20
CA PHE A 156 -10.26 -64.57 18.66
C PHE A 156 -11.14 -65.32 19.68
N PHE A 157 -10.71 -66.50 20.10
CA PHE A 157 -11.39 -67.32 21.10
C PHE A 157 -10.48 -67.58 22.30
N TYR A 158 -11.08 -67.70 23.48
CA TYR A 158 -10.42 -68.11 24.71
C TYR A 158 -11.17 -69.28 25.35
N GLU A 159 -10.44 -70.09 26.12
CA GLU A 159 -10.96 -71.23 26.88
C GLU A 159 -10.72 -71.02 28.37
N ILE A 160 -11.79 -71.13 29.16
CA ILE A 160 -11.76 -71.00 30.62
C ILE A 160 -11.85 -72.36 31.31
N SER A 161 -11.16 -72.47 32.44
CA SER A 161 -11.17 -73.63 33.32
C SER A 161 -11.30 -73.16 34.77
N ASP A 162 -12.12 -73.85 35.55
CA ASP A 162 -12.19 -73.78 37.01
C ASP A 162 -11.10 -74.66 37.68
N GLY A 163 -10.32 -75.41 36.89
CA GLY A 163 -9.32 -76.36 37.38
C GLY A 163 -9.92 -77.63 38.00
N ASP A 164 -11.21 -77.90 37.82
CA ASP A 164 -11.84 -79.17 38.10
C ASP A 164 -11.72 -80.12 36.89
N SER A 165 -11.18 -81.31 37.11
CA SER A 165 -11.04 -82.31 36.03
C SER A 165 -12.36 -82.98 35.64
N LEU A 166 -13.43 -82.76 36.42
CA LEU A 166 -14.75 -83.36 36.20
C LEU A 166 -15.67 -82.46 35.35
N THR A 167 -15.32 -81.18 35.17
CA THR A 167 -16.07 -80.24 34.33
C THR A 167 -15.30 -79.99 33.03
N PRO A 168 -15.99 -79.84 31.88
CA PRO A 168 -15.32 -79.47 30.64
C PRO A 168 -14.93 -77.99 30.67
N ASN A 169 -13.79 -77.66 30.07
CA ASN A 169 -13.47 -76.28 29.77
C ASN A 169 -14.45 -75.71 28.73
N VAL A 170 -14.76 -74.42 28.82
CA VAL A 170 -15.73 -73.74 27.95
C VAL A 170 -15.06 -72.60 27.20
N ARG A 171 -15.54 -72.31 25.98
CA ARG A 171 -14.94 -71.32 25.08
C ARG A 171 -15.89 -70.18 24.79
N ALA A 172 -15.35 -68.97 24.64
CA ALA A 172 -16.09 -67.80 24.20
C ALA A 172 -15.32 -67.03 23.12
N LYS A 173 -16.06 -66.20 22.38
CA LYS A 173 -15.52 -65.36 21.29
C LYS A 173 -15.31 -63.94 21.80
N VAL A 174 -14.16 -63.36 21.47
CA VAL A 174 -13.91 -61.93 21.59
C VAL A 174 -14.07 -61.29 20.23
N SER A 175 -14.85 -60.22 20.13
CA SER A 175 -14.98 -59.41 18.91
C SER A 175 -14.42 -58.00 19.18
N ILE A 176 -13.54 -57.53 18.31
CA ILE A 176 -12.93 -56.20 18.42
C ILE A 176 -13.25 -55.41 17.17
N ALA A 177 -14.01 -54.32 17.32
CA ALA A 177 -14.22 -53.38 16.23
C ALA A 177 -13.00 -52.45 16.13
N VAL A 178 -12.22 -52.60 15.06
CA VAL A 178 -11.03 -51.80 14.75
C VAL A 178 -11.42 -50.69 13.79
N GLY A 179 -11.36 -49.45 14.28
CA GLY A 179 -11.75 -48.26 13.52
C GLY A 179 -13.22 -48.30 13.10
N GLY A 180 -13.50 -47.87 11.89
CA GLY A 180 -14.83 -47.84 11.29
C GLY A 180 -14.74 -47.68 9.78
N ALA A 181 -15.79 -48.03 9.04
CA ALA A 181 -15.79 -47.87 7.59
C ALA A 181 -15.52 -46.42 7.18
N GLY A 182 -14.42 -46.17 6.44
CA GLY A 182 -14.00 -44.84 6.02
C GLY A 182 -13.32 -43.99 7.11
N SER A 183 -13.05 -44.55 8.30
CA SER A 183 -12.25 -43.87 9.33
C SER A 183 -10.77 -43.87 8.94
N PRO A 184 -10.04 -42.76 9.16
CA PRO A 184 -8.61 -42.70 8.83
C PRO A 184 -7.79 -43.62 9.75
N SER A 185 -6.78 -44.27 9.18
CA SER A 185 -5.73 -44.96 9.92
C SER A 185 -4.66 -43.98 10.41
N VAL A 186 -3.98 -44.32 11.52
CA VAL A 186 -2.87 -43.54 12.05
C VAL A 186 -1.56 -44.29 11.83
N TRP A 187 -0.69 -43.78 10.96
CA TRP A 187 0.61 -44.37 10.64
C TRP A 187 1.70 -43.70 11.45
N PHE A 188 2.52 -44.48 12.14
CA PHE A 188 3.56 -43.97 13.02
C PHE A 188 4.95 -44.12 12.40
N VAL A 189 5.71 -43.03 12.40
CA VAL A 189 7.11 -43.01 11.94
C VAL A 189 8.00 -42.45 13.04
N ASN A 190 8.99 -43.25 13.47
CA ASN A 190 9.92 -42.90 14.53
C ASN A 190 11.36 -43.13 14.07
N ALA A 191 12.10 -42.04 13.84
CA ALA A 191 13.50 -42.09 13.41
C ALA A 191 14.44 -42.82 14.39
N THR A 192 14.08 -42.87 15.67
CA THR A 192 14.91 -43.46 16.74
C THR A 192 14.59 -44.94 16.92
N ASP A 193 13.31 -45.26 17.13
CA ASP A 193 12.87 -46.61 17.53
C ASP A 193 12.16 -47.40 16.43
N GLY A 194 11.94 -46.81 15.25
CA GLY A 194 11.31 -47.48 14.11
C GLY A 194 12.24 -48.41 13.33
N ASP A 195 11.63 -49.28 12.53
CA ASP A 195 12.32 -50.24 11.65
C ASP A 195 11.62 -50.33 10.30
N ASP A 196 12.30 -50.01 9.20
CA ASP A 196 11.71 -50.14 7.84
C ASP A 196 11.71 -51.58 7.32
N THR A 197 12.44 -52.50 7.96
CA THR A 197 12.51 -53.90 7.53
C THR A 197 11.36 -54.71 8.10
N ASN A 198 11.05 -54.50 9.38
CA ASN A 198 10.04 -55.28 10.11
C ASN A 198 8.90 -54.43 10.68
N GLY A 199 9.03 -53.10 10.69
CA GLY A 199 7.94 -52.22 11.07
C GLY A 199 6.82 -52.28 10.05
N ASP A 200 5.59 -52.18 10.54
CA ASP A 200 4.38 -52.17 9.72
C ASP A 200 3.66 -50.81 9.80
N GLY A 201 4.23 -49.83 10.50
CA GLY A 201 3.68 -48.49 10.66
C GLY A 201 2.58 -48.37 11.72
N SER A 202 2.28 -49.45 12.44
CA SER A 202 1.42 -49.42 13.63
C SER A 202 2.12 -48.75 14.82
N PHE A 203 1.37 -48.44 15.88
CA PHE A 203 1.91 -47.83 17.11
C PHE A 203 3.03 -48.66 17.75
N TYR A 204 2.97 -50.00 17.64
CA TYR A 204 3.94 -50.91 18.27
C TYR A 204 5.13 -51.25 17.38
N ALA A 205 4.99 -51.09 16.07
CA ALA A 205 6.03 -51.37 15.09
C ALA A 205 6.11 -50.23 14.06
N PRO A 206 6.49 -49.00 14.50
CA PRO A 206 6.52 -47.84 13.63
C PRO A 206 7.58 -47.97 12.54
N PHE A 207 7.35 -47.32 11.40
CA PHE A 207 8.38 -47.18 10.36
C PHE A 207 9.54 -46.32 10.87
N LYS A 208 10.74 -46.53 10.33
CA LYS A 208 11.93 -45.72 10.67
C LYS A 208 12.00 -44.46 9.82
N THR A 209 11.66 -44.59 8.54
CA THR A 209 11.70 -43.50 7.56
C THR A 209 10.33 -43.27 6.94
N LEU A 210 10.21 -42.19 6.17
CA LEU A 210 9.01 -41.87 5.40
C LEU A 210 8.88 -42.66 4.10
N ASN A 211 9.92 -43.40 3.69
CA ASN A 211 9.92 -44.12 2.41
C ASN A 211 8.78 -45.12 2.24
N PRO A 212 8.36 -45.88 3.28
CA PRO A 212 7.23 -46.81 3.14
C PRO A 212 5.89 -46.12 2.86
N LEU A 213 5.75 -44.83 3.21
CA LEU A 213 4.52 -44.03 3.11
C LEU A 213 4.60 -42.97 2.00
N ASN A 214 5.44 -43.18 0.98
CA ASN A 214 5.75 -42.17 -0.03
C ASN A 214 5.44 -42.63 -1.46
N GLY A 215 4.16 -42.58 -1.83
CA GLY A 215 3.64 -42.66 -3.19
C GLY A 215 2.40 -43.54 -3.28
N GLY A 216 1.41 -43.23 -4.14
CA GLY A 216 0.03 -43.74 -4.02
C GLY A 216 -0.29 -45.22 -4.28
N SER A 217 0.64 -46.12 -4.00
CA SER A 217 0.41 -47.55 -3.73
C SER A 217 1.19 -47.98 -2.49
N ASP A 218 1.29 -47.07 -1.52
CA ASP A 218 1.83 -47.28 -0.18
C ASP A 218 0.76 -47.86 0.77
N PRO A 219 1.13 -48.25 2.00
CA PRO A 219 0.18 -48.84 2.96
C PRO A 219 -0.89 -47.85 3.43
N ASP A 220 -0.57 -46.56 3.47
CA ASP A 220 -1.52 -45.50 3.81
C ASP A 220 -2.45 -45.18 2.64
N GLY A 221 -3.58 -44.57 2.98
CA GLY A 221 -4.54 -44.11 1.98
C GLY A 221 -4.90 -42.65 2.15
N SER A 222 -5.69 -42.18 1.19
CA SER A 222 -6.29 -40.86 1.24
C SER A 222 -7.08 -40.68 2.53
N ASN A 223 -7.03 -39.47 3.10
CA ASN A 223 -7.61 -39.11 4.40
C ASN A 223 -6.85 -39.62 5.65
N ASP A 224 -5.89 -40.54 5.54
CA ASP A 224 -5.13 -41.07 6.69
C ASP A 224 -4.28 -40.01 7.41
N ILE A 225 -3.83 -40.36 8.62
CA ILE A 225 -2.96 -39.55 9.46
C ILE A 225 -1.57 -40.19 9.51
N ILE A 226 -0.54 -39.44 9.15
CA ILE A 226 0.87 -39.80 9.33
C ILE A 226 1.40 -39.00 10.52
N TYR A 227 1.80 -39.70 11.58
CA TYR A 227 2.37 -39.12 12.78
C TYR A 227 3.88 -39.31 12.86
N LEU A 228 4.63 -38.21 12.92
CA LEU A 228 6.09 -38.19 12.99
C LEU A 228 6.56 -37.90 14.41
N TYR A 229 7.29 -38.83 15.02
CA TYR A 229 8.00 -38.57 16.28
C TYR A 229 9.16 -37.60 16.05
N SER A 230 9.56 -36.87 17.10
CA SER A 230 10.72 -35.98 17.09
C SER A 230 11.95 -36.70 16.52
N GLY A 231 12.59 -36.10 15.53
CA GLY A 231 13.67 -36.73 14.78
C GLY A 231 13.95 -35.98 13.48
N SER A 232 14.92 -36.47 12.71
CA SER A 232 15.26 -35.93 11.40
C SER A 232 14.98 -36.98 10.32
N TYR A 233 14.15 -36.61 9.35
CA TYR A 233 13.72 -37.48 8.25
C TYR A 233 14.23 -36.90 6.94
N SER A 234 14.94 -37.71 6.15
CA SER A 234 15.49 -37.30 4.86
C SER A 234 14.82 -38.09 3.74
N VAL A 235 14.27 -37.39 2.76
CA VAL A 235 13.58 -37.96 1.58
C VAL A 235 14.15 -37.41 0.28
N SER A 236 13.83 -38.02 -0.86
CA SER A 236 14.08 -37.38 -2.16
C SER A 236 13.04 -36.30 -2.46
N ALA A 237 11.77 -36.60 -2.22
CA ALA A 237 10.61 -35.70 -2.10
C ALA A 237 9.50 -36.51 -1.41
N PHE A 238 8.67 -35.88 -0.56
CA PHE A 238 7.56 -36.57 0.12
C PHE A 238 6.22 -36.08 -0.44
N THR A 239 5.43 -36.97 -1.05
CA THR A 239 4.15 -36.61 -1.67
C THR A 239 2.99 -37.07 -0.81
N LEU A 240 2.15 -36.15 -0.32
CA LEU A 240 0.95 -36.50 0.43
C LEU A 240 -0.20 -36.88 -0.48
N GLU A 241 -1.01 -37.86 -0.10
CA GLU A 241 -2.25 -38.18 -0.80
C GLU A 241 -3.38 -37.17 -0.53
N SER A 242 -4.50 -37.27 -1.25
CA SER A 242 -5.65 -36.37 -1.02
C SER A 242 -6.22 -36.50 0.39
N SER A 243 -6.56 -35.37 1.00
CA SER A 243 -7.07 -35.25 2.37
C SER A 243 -6.13 -35.79 3.47
N GLN A 244 -4.92 -36.23 3.14
CA GLN A 244 -4.01 -36.81 4.11
C GLN A 244 -3.48 -35.76 5.11
N LYS A 245 -3.23 -36.20 6.35
CA LYS A 245 -2.74 -35.35 7.44
C LYS A 245 -1.34 -35.75 7.84
N LEU A 246 -0.39 -34.80 7.79
CA LEU A 246 0.97 -34.98 8.29
C LEU A 246 1.13 -34.21 9.60
N ILE A 247 1.23 -34.95 10.71
CA ILE A 247 1.26 -34.42 12.06
C ILE A 247 2.60 -34.76 12.71
N GLY A 248 3.39 -33.75 13.02
CA GLY A 248 4.60 -33.92 13.80
C GLY A 248 4.35 -33.82 15.29
N GLN A 249 5.19 -34.50 16.07
CA GLN A 249 5.17 -34.50 17.53
C GLN A 249 5.42 -33.10 18.15
N GLY A 250 5.76 -32.08 17.35
CA GLY A 250 5.77 -30.69 17.78
C GLY A 250 4.41 -30.15 18.24
N VAL A 251 3.32 -30.86 17.94
CA VAL A 251 1.98 -30.65 18.53
C VAL A 251 1.44 -31.96 19.09
N GLU A 252 0.47 -31.87 20.01
CA GLU A 252 -0.25 -33.06 20.49
C GLU A 252 -1.06 -33.72 19.35
N LEU A 253 -1.06 -35.06 19.30
CA LEU A 253 -1.90 -35.84 18.38
C LEU A 253 -3.36 -35.81 18.86
N ASN A 254 -4.07 -34.74 18.55
CA ASN A 254 -5.48 -34.60 18.94
C ASN A 254 -6.40 -35.36 17.98
N LEU A 255 -6.71 -36.61 18.30
CA LEU A 255 -7.56 -37.50 17.50
C LEU A 255 -8.97 -36.89 17.21
N ALA A 256 -9.51 -36.11 18.15
CA ALA A 256 -10.84 -35.52 18.00
C ALA A 256 -10.93 -34.50 16.85
N GLU A 257 -9.82 -33.81 16.53
CA GLU A 257 -9.77 -32.88 15.40
C GLU A 257 -9.94 -33.58 14.04
N PHE A 258 -9.70 -34.89 13.99
CA PHE A 258 -9.80 -35.71 12.79
C PHE A 258 -11.03 -36.63 12.80
N GLY A 259 -11.98 -36.38 13.72
CA GLY A 259 -13.21 -37.17 13.85
C GLY A 259 -13.00 -38.54 14.50
N LEU A 260 -11.85 -38.76 15.14
CA LEU A 260 -11.54 -39.99 15.87
C LEU A 260 -11.75 -39.80 17.37
N SER A 261 -12.29 -40.81 18.04
CA SER A 261 -12.39 -40.86 19.50
C SER A 261 -11.61 -42.07 19.99
N ALA A 262 -10.67 -41.86 20.91
CA ALA A 262 -9.95 -42.96 21.54
C ALA A 262 -10.94 -43.80 22.37
N PRO A 263 -11.18 -45.08 22.03
CA PRO A 263 -12.03 -45.94 22.83
C PRO A 263 -11.41 -46.17 24.23
N PRO A 264 -12.22 -46.60 25.21
CA PRO A 264 -11.71 -47.01 26.52
C PRO A 264 -10.52 -47.96 26.37
N TYR A 265 -9.52 -47.80 27.23
CA TYR A 265 -8.33 -48.65 27.30
C TYR A 265 -7.36 -48.56 26.10
N SER A 266 -7.54 -47.59 25.20
CA SER A 266 -6.53 -47.27 24.17
C SER A 266 -5.18 -46.98 24.79
N LYS A 267 -4.10 -47.39 24.12
CA LYS A 267 -2.75 -46.96 24.51
C LYS A 267 -2.66 -45.44 24.54
N ASN A 268 -1.87 -44.95 25.49
CA ASN A 268 -1.58 -43.52 25.58
C ASN A 268 -0.84 -43.09 24.33
N ILE A 269 -1.45 -42.18 23.58
CA ILE A 269 -0.80 -41.51 22.46
C ILE A 269 0.41 -40.70 22.96
N PRO A 270 1.42 -40.48 22.11
CA PRO A 270 2.64 -39.77 22.52
C PRO A 270 2.33 -38.33 22.95
N SER A 271 3.02 -37.84 23.98
CA SER A 271 2.94 -36.44 24.37
C SER A 271 3.63 -35.54 23.34
N GLN A 272 3.30 -34.25 23.36
CA GLN A 272 4.03 -33.23 22.61
C GLN A 272 5.53 -33.30 22.91
N GLY A 273 6.34 -33.18 21.87
CA GLY A 273 7.80 -33.14 21.90
C GLY A 273 8.32 -32.01 21.01
N ALA A 274 9.55 -32.17 20.50
CA ALA A 274 10.13 -31.22 19.56
C ALA A 274 9.58 -31.43 18.15
N ASN A 275 9.59 -30.37 17.33
CA ASN A 275 9.26 -30.49 15.91
C ASN A 275 10.18 -31.53 15.24
N PRO A 276 9.62 -32.59 14.60
CA PRO A 276 10.38 -33.38 13.65
C PRO A 276 10.82 -32.51 12.48
N ILE A 277 11.99 -32.83 11.92
CA ILE A 277 12.61 -32.09 10.82
C ILE A 277 12.49 -32.94 9.55
N LEU A 278 11.80 -32.43 8.54
CA LEU A 278 11.75 -33.00 7.20
C LEU A 278 12.80 -32.30 6.31
N ASN A 279 13.76 -33.08 5.81
CA ASN A 279 14.79 -32.64 4.86
C ASN A 279 14.62 -33.34 3.51
N SER A 280 15.06 -32.68 2.43
CA SER A 280 14.96 -33.24 1.09
C SER A 280 16.17 -32.93 0.19
N THR A 281 16.54 -33.87 -0.68
CA THR A 281 17.54 -33.61 -1.72
C THR A 281 16.95 -32.94 -2.98
N THR A 282 15.62 -32.82 -3.09
CA THR A 282 14.92 -32.06 -4.14
C THR A 282 13.84 -31.15 -3.52
N ASP A 283 12.61 -31.15 -4.04
CA ASP A 283 11.45 -30.52 -3.40
C ASP A 283 11.15 -31.24 -2.07
N GLY A 284 10.70 -30.49 -1.05
CA GLY A 284 10.44 -31.02 0.29
C GLY A 284 9.15 -31.83 0.35
N LEU A 285 8.05 -31.12 0.61
CA LEU A 285 6.70 -31.66 0.69
C LEU A 285 5.92 -31.31 -0.58
N ILE A 286 5.39 -32.33 -1.26
CA ILE A 286 4.51 -32.21 -2.42
C ILE A 286 3.07 -32.46 -1.97
N LEU A 287 2.19 -31.49 -2.22
CA LEU A 287 0.82 -31.45 -1.73
C LEU A 287 -0.18 -31.86 -2.81
N ASN A 288 -1.20 -32.60 -2.39
CA ASN A 288 -2.43 -32.85 -3.15
C ASN A 288 -3.62 -32.09 -2.50
N SER A 289 -4.86 -32.46 -2.83
CA SER A 289 -6.06 -31.74 -2.36
C SER A 289 -6.28 -31.90 -0.86
N ASP A 290 -6.66 -30.82 -0.18
CA ASP A 290 -7.20 -30.81 1.19
C ASP A 290 -6.26 -31.38 2.26
N ASN A 291 -4.94 -31.28 2.06
CA ASN A 291 -3.97 -31.74 3.05
C ASN A 291 -3.98 -30.92 4.34
N VAL A 292 -3.60 -31.56 5.44
CA VAL A 292 -3.40 -30.91 6.75
C VAL A 292 -1.98 -31.17 7.22
N ILE A 293 -1.25 -30.12 7.58
CA ILE A 293 0.14 -30.21 8.01
C ILE A 293 0.31 -29.47 9.34
N ARG A 294 0.86 -30.14 10.36
CA ARG A 294 1.05 -29.54 11.69
C ARG A 294 2.32 -30.00 12.40
N GLY A 295 2.89 -29.12 13.23
CA GLY A 295 3.82 -29.48 14.29
C GLY A 295 5.17 -30.04 13.84
N LEU A 296 5.70 -29.59 12.70
CA LEU A 296 6.99 -30.01 12.16
C LEU A 296 7.77 -28.83 11.59
N THR A 297 9.06 -29.05 11.40
CA THR A 297 9.98 -28.14 10.70
C THR A 297 10.28 -28.73 9.32
N ILE A 298 10.11 -27.96 8.25
CA ILE A 298 10.47 -28.36 6.89
C ILE A 298 11.63 -27.48 6.44
N GLY A 299 12.78 -28.10 6.14
CA GLY A 299 14.01 -27.37 5.89
C GLY A 299 15.05 -28.16 5.11
N ASN A 300 16.18 -27.52 4.78
CA ASN A 300 17.30 -28.14 4.05
C ASN A 300 16.87 -28.91 2.77
N CYS A 301 15.89 -28.38 2.04
CA CYS A 301 15.42 -28.86 0.75
C CYS A 301 16.16 -28.11 -0.36
N SER A 302 16.81 -28.81 -1.30
CA SER A 302 17.50 -28.14 -2.43
C SER A 302 16.52 -27.47 -3.41
N GLY A 303 15.29 -27.98 -3.49
CA GLY A 303 14.17 -27.43 -4.25
C GLY A 303 13.27 -26.55 -3.39
N ILE A 304 11.97 -26.54 -3.70
CA ILE A 304 10.95 -25.79 -2.94
C ILE A 304 10.55 -26.62 -1.73
N ALA A 305 10.53 -26.02 -0.53
CA ALA A 305 10.23 -26.74 0.71
C ALA A 305 8.80 -27.29 0.75
N ILE A 306 7.82 -26.54 0.27
CA ILE A 306 6.43 -26.98 0.16
C ILE A 306 5.86 -26.56 -1.20
N LYS A 307 5.34 -27.52 -1.95
CA LYS A 307 4.92 -27.31 -3.34
C LYS A 307 3.62 -28.06 -3.66
N SER A 308 2.72 -27.49 -4.46
CA SER A 308 1.57 -28.23 -5.00
C SER A 308 2.00 -29.18 -6.13
N SER A 309 1.33 -30.34 -6.26
CA SER A 309 1.53 -31.30 -7.35
C SER A 309 0.96 -30.84 -8.70
N ALA A 310 0.85 -29.52 -8.92
CA ALA A 310 0.16 -28.88 -10.04
C ALA A 310 -1.36 -29.18 -10.12
N ILE A 311 -1.97 -29.65 -9.03
CA ILE A 311 -3.42 -29.81 -8.89
C ILE A 311 -4.04 -28.71 -8.02
N ASN A 312 -5.36 -28.71 -7.90
CA ASN A 312 -6.10 -27.90 -6.94
C ASN A 312 -5.88 -28.41 -5.52
N VAL A 313 -5.14 -27.66 -4.70
CA VAL A 313 -4.86 -28.05 -3.31
C VAL A 313 -6.05 -27.87 -2.37
N GLY A 314 -7.16 -27.28 -2.83
CA GLY A 314 -8.40 -27.15 -2.04
C GLY A 314 -8.21 -26.42 -0.72
N ALA A 315 -8.85 -26.93 0.33
CA ALA A 315 -8.85 -26.44 1.71
C ALA A 315 -7.57 -26.82 2.48
N LEU A 316 -6.41 -26.58 1.87
CA LEU A 316 -5.09 -26.82 2.49
C LEU A 316 -4.97 -26.09 3.85
N LYS A 317 -4.56 -26.83 4.89
CA LYS A 317 -4.35 -26.30 6.24
C LYS A 317 -2.92 -26.54 6.69
N ILE A 318 -2.22 -25.47 7.03
CA ILE A 318 -0.89 -25.52 7.64
C ILE A 318 -0.96 -24.76 8.97
N SER A 319 -0.55 -25.37 10.07
CA SER A 319 -0.52 -24.69 11.38
C SER A 319 0.58 -25.20 12.28
N SER A 320 1.21 -24.33 13.08
CA SER A 320 2.33 -24.71 13.95
C SER A 320 3.49 -25.36 13.18
N VAL A 321 3.76 -24.87 11.96
CA VAL A 321 4.83 -25.35 11.10
C VAL A 321 5.92 -24.29 11.00
N GLU A 322 7.17 -24.72 11.10
CA GLU A 322 8.33 -23.91 10.79
C GLU A 322 8.84 -24.25 9.39
N LEU A 323 8.93 -23.27 8.51
CA LEU A 323 9.66 -23.40 7.25
C LEU A 323 11.06 -22.80 7.46
N ASN A 324 12.10 -23.61 7.33
CA ASN A 324 13.50 -23.22 7.53
C ASN A 324 14.38 -23.79 6.41
N ASN A 325 14.18 -23.30 5.18
CA ASN A 325 14.84 -23.82 3.99
C ASN A 325 15.92 -22.89 3.41
N ALA A 326 17.10 -22.89 4.02
CA ALA A 326 18.21 -22.04 3.58
C ALA A 326 18.90 -22.50 2.27
N ALA A 327 18.61 -23.72 1.80
CA ALA A 327 19.26 -24.32 0.63
C ALA A 327 18.44 -24.18 -0.67
N GLY A 328 17.19 -23.70 -0.60
CA GLY A 328 16.27 -23.70 -1.72
C GLY A 328 15.07 -22.74 -1.55
N GLY A 329 13.97 -23.07 -2.24
CA GLY A 329 12.76 -22.26 -2.26
C GLY A 329 11.89 -22.45 -1.01
N GLY A 330 10.97 -21.51 -0.77
CA GLY A 330 10.04 -21.59 0.37
C GLY A 330 8.78 -22.37 0.01
N LEU A 331 7.79 -21.66 -0.52
CA LEU A 331 6.43 -22.16 -0.72
C LEU A 331 5.94 -21.84 -2.14
N SER A 332 5.37 -22.82 -2.84
CA SER A 332 4.72 -22.62 -4.14
C SER A 332 3.39 -23.35 -4.21
N ILE A 333 2.29 -22.62 -4.18
CA ILE A 333 0.93 -23.16 -4.15
C ILE A 333 0.13 -22.62 -5.34
N THR A 334 -0.54 -23.54 -6.02
CA THR A 334 -1.47 -23.23 -7.11
C THR A 334 -2.87 -23.71 -6.75
N HIS A 335 -3.89 -22.96 -7.17
CA HIS A 335 -5.30 -23.34 -7.05
C HIS A 335 -5.76 -23.65 -5.62
N GLY A 336 -5.40 -22.83 -4.62
CA GLY A 336 -5.93 -22.94 -3.26
C GLY A 336 -7.37 -22.42 -3.16
N SER A 337 -8.34 -23.31 -3.02
CA SER A 337 -9.77 -22.98 -3.17
C SER A 337 -10.64 -23.42 -2.00
N SER A 338 -11.81 -22.77 -1.88
CA SER A 338 -12.93 -23.04 -0.96
C SER A 338 -12.99 -22.22 0.34
N SER A 339 -12.69 -20.92 0.33
CA SER A 339 -12.90 -20.03 1.51
C SER A 339 -12.23 -20.48 2.83
N MET A 340 -11.41 -21.53 2.79
CA MET A 340 -10.92 -22.29 3.96
C MET A 340 -9.42 -22.61 3.92
N MET A 341 -8.69 -22.29 2.84
CA MET A 341 -7.23 -22.42 2.86
C MET A 341 -6.70 -21.54 3.99
N ASN A 342 -5.93 -22.15 4.89
CA ASN A 342 -5.39 -21.48 6.05
C ASN A 342 -3.94 -21.91 6.25
N LEU A 343 -3.03 -21.04 5.82
CA LEU A 343 -1.59 -21.26 5.91
C LEU A 343 -1.02 -20.40 7.03
N ASN A 344 -0.73 -21.02 8.17
CA ASN A 344 -0.18 -20.35 9.35
C ASN A 344 1.18 -20.96 9.74
N PHE A 345 2.23 -20.19 9.53
CA PHE A 345 3.60 -20.58 9.88
C PHE A 345 4.06 -19.86 11.15
N THR A 346 4.68 -20.59 12.06
CA THR A 346 5.33 -20.01 13.25
C THR A 346 6.67 -19.36 12.92
N LYS A 347 7.28 -19.79 11.81
CA LYS A 347 8.54 -19.28 11.28
C LYS A 347 8.62 -19.54 9.78
N PHE A 348 9.14 -18.58 9.02
CA PHE A 348 9.32 -18.70 7.58
C PHE A 348 10.67 -18.12 7.14
N ILE A 349 11.63 -19.01 6.88
CA ILE A 349 12.98 -18.67 6.40
C ILE A 349 13.25 -19.45 5.11
N CYS A 350 13.58 -18.76 4.02
CA CYS A 350 14.11 -19.41 2.83
C CYS A 350 15.21 -18.57 2.17
N SER A 351 16.15 -19.24 1.48
CA SER A 351 17.17 -18.56 0.70
C SER A 351 17.71 -19.34 -0.48
N GLY A 352 18.17 -18.63 -1.53
CA GLY A 352 18.96 -19.21 -2.62
C GLY A 352 18.21 -20.15 -3.58
N GLY A 353 16.88 -20.22 -3.53
CA GLY A 353 16.06 -21.06 -4.41
C GLY A 353 15.32 -20.32 -5.53
N SER A 354 14.46 -21.04 -6.27
CA SER A 354 13.60 -20.47 -7.32
C SER A 354 12.56 -19.50 -6.76
N ASP A 355 11.60 -20.01 -6.00
CA ASP A 355 10.48 -19.25 -5.43
C ASP A 355 10.64 -19.12 -3.91
N GLY A 356 10.55 -17.90 -3.37
CA GLY A 356 10.41 -17.65 -1.94
C GLY A 356 9.00 -17.97 -1.48
N ILE A 357 8.04 -17.12 -1.88
CA ILE A 357 6.60 -17.41 -1.82
C ILE A 357 5.99 -17.21 -3.21
N ASN A 358 5.29 -18.21 -3.70
CA ASN A 358 4.49 -18.15 -4.92
C ASN A 358 3.07 -18.65 -4.62
N LEU A 359 2.07 -17.77 -4.69
CA LEU A 359 0.65 -18.11 -4.52
C LEU A 359 -0.11 -17.70 -5.78
N THR A 360 -0.60 -18.68 -6.51
CA THR A 360 -1.32 -18.49 -7.77
C THR A 360 -2.73 -19.06 -7.68
N GLN A 361 -3.75 -18.28 -8.04
CA GLN A 361 -5.16 -18.71 -8.01
C GLN A 361 -5.61 -19.22 -6.63
N CYS A 362 -5.17 -18.55 -5.57
CA CYS A 362 -5.50 -18.89 -4.19
C CYS A 362 -6.56 -17.93 -3.59
N SER A 363 -7.21 -18.39 -2.52
CA SER A 363 -8.15 -17.65 -1.67
C SER A 363 -7.91 -18.03 -0.19
N GLY A 364 -8.48 -17.33 0.79
CA GLY A 364 -8.32 -17.67 2.22
C GLY A 364 -7.21 -16.88 2.93
N THR A 365 -6.40 -17.52 3.78
CA THR A 365 -5.37 -16.85 4.58
C THR A 365 -3.96 -17.42 4.39
N PHE A 366 -2.98 -16.52 4.30
CA PHE A 366 -1.57 -16.81 4.52
C PHE A 366 -1.02 -15.86 5.58
N THR A 367 -0.50 -16.39 6.66
CA THR A 367 0.06 -15.61 7.77
C THR A 367 1.33 -16.25 8.31
N THR A 368 2.33 -15.44 8.62
CA THR A 368 3.49 -15.87 9.42
C THR A 368 3.49 -15.15 10.77
N ALA A 369 3.92 -15.84 11.82
CA ALA A 369 3.97 -15.25 13.16
C ALA A 369 5.03 -14.14 13.21
N ALA A 370 4.66 -12.97 13.76
CA ALA A 370 5.56 -11.81 13.83
C ALA A 370 6.83 -12.06 14.68
N SER A 371 6.77 -12.99 15.62
CA SER A 371 7.91 -13.39 16.46
C SER A 371 8.91 -14.34 15.78
N GLY A 372 8.59 -14.84 14.57
CA GLY A 372 9.29 -15.96 13.94
C GLY A 372 10.66 -15.66 13.30
N SER A 373 11.21 -14.45 13.40
CA SER A 373 12.41 -14.02 12.65
C SER A 373 12.32 -14.39 11.16
N ASN A 374 11.20 -14.01 10.51
CA ASN A 374 10.91 -14.42 9.14
C ASN A 374 11.81 -13.73 8.12
N SER A 375 12.26 -14.45 7.09
CA SER A 375 13.09 -13.89 6.02
C SER A 375 12.99 -14.64 4.69
N ILE A 376 12.94 -13.90 3.59
CA ILE A 376 13.07 -14.42 2.21
C ILE A 376 14.28 -13.75 1.58
N ASN A 377 15.35 -14.49 1.30
CA ASN A 377 16.64 -13.90 0.91
C ASN A 377 17.27 -14.57 -0.32
N GLY A 378 17.54 -13.79 -1.38
CA GLY A 378 18.32 -14.26 -2.53
C GLY A 378 17.61 -15.26 -3.45
N ASN A 379 16.28 -15.37 -3.34
CA ASN A 379 15.47 -16.19 -4.26
C ASN A 379 15.35 -15.53 -5.63
N SER A 380 15.16 -16.34 -6.68
CA SER A 380 14.94 -15.84 -8.06
C SER A 380 13.63 -15.06 -8.18
N LYS A 381 12.59 -15.49 -7.45
CA LYS A 381 11.35 -14.77 -7.19
C LYS A 381 11.16 -14.70 -5.68
N SER A 382 11.15 -13.50 -5.08
CA SER A 382 11.01 -13.40 -3.62
C SER A 382 9.55 -13.61 -3.19
N VAL A 383 8.62 -12.81 -3.73
CA VAL A 383 7.18 -12.97 -3.50
C VAL A 383 6.43 -12.78 -4.82
N SER A 384 5.64 -13.76 -5.21
CA SER A 384 4.76 -13.70 -6.38
C SER A 384 3.33 -14.06 -5.96
N LEU A 385 2.41 -13.12 -6.11
CA LEU A 385 0.99 -13.27 -5.79
C LEU A 385 0.18 -12.99 -7.05
N SER A 386 -0.30 -14.05 -7.71
CA SER A 386 -0.97 -13.90 -9.01
C SER A 386 -2.37 -14.52 -9.08
N SER A 387 -3.30 -13.83 -9.74
CA SER A 387 -4.65 -14.34 -10.02
C SER A 387 -5.43 -14.80 -8.78
N ASN A 388 -5.12 -14.26 -7.60
CA ASN A 388 -5.78 -14.63 -6.35
C ASN A 388 -7.14 -13.92 -6.21
N SER A 389 -8.07 -14.53 -5.48
CA SER A 389 -9.38 -13.95 -5.22
C SER A 389 -9.76 -14.11 -3.75
N GLY A 390 -9.93 -13.01 -3.02
CA GLY A 390 -10.26 -13.06 -1.59
C GLY A 390 -9.14 -13.61 -0.70
N LEU A 391 -7.87 -13.47 -1.11
CA LEU A 391 -6.71 -13.90 -0.32
C LEU A 391 -6.28 -12.79 0.65
N ASN A 392 -6.16 -13.15 1.93
CA ASN A 392 -5.55 -12.33 2.97
C ASN A 392 -4.12 -12.82 3.23
N PHE A 393 -3.15 -12.07 2.73
CA PHE A 393 -1.72 -12.37 2.89
C PHE A 393 -1.09 -11.42 3.90
N THR A 394 -0.34 -11.94 4.86
CA THR A 394 0.44 -11.13 5.80
C THR A 394 1.82 -11.75 6.04
N PHE A 395 2.87 -10.98 5.74
CA PHE A 395 4.26 -11.39 5.93
C PHE A 395 5.05 -10.35 6.75
N PRO A 396 5.18 -10.57 8.07
CA PRO A 396 6.04 -9.80 8.98
C PRO A 396 7.50 -10.27 8.94
N GLY A 397 8.24 -9.96 7.87
CA GLY A 397 9.60 -10.46 7.69
C GLY A 397 10.48 -9.63 6.75
N VAL A 398 11.78 -9.94 6.76
CA VAL A 398 12.75 -9.34 5.84
C VAL A 398 12.56 -9.96 4.45
N ILE A 399 12.61 -9.14 3.40
CA ILE A 399 12.61 -9.63 2.02
C ILE A 399 13.80 -8.97 1.31
N SER A 400 14.78 -9.76 0.88
CA SER A 400 15.96 -9.21 0.21
C SER A 400 16.46 -10.04 -0.97
N THR A 401 17.01 -9.37 -2.00
CA THR A 401 17.70 -10.06 -3.11
C THR A 401 18.70 -9.17 -3.84
N SER A 402 19.74 -9.77 -4.43
CA SER A 402 20.75 -9.08 -5.26
C SER A 402 20.79 -9.52 -6.72
N SER A 403 20.06 -10.57 -7.09
CA SER A 403 20.18 -11.19 -8.42
C SER A 403 18.89 -11.87 -8.88
N ALA A 404 17.73 -11.38 -8.42
CA ALA A 404 16.45 -11.97 -8.75
C ALA A 404 16.05 -11.73 -10.21
N THR A 405 15.26 -12.64 -10.76
CA THR A 405 14.56 -12.43 -12.04
C THR A 405 13.27 -11.66 -11.85
N SER A 406 12.65 -11.76 -10.66
CA SER A 406 11.51 -10.96 -10.19
C SER A 406 11.62 -10.78 -8.68
N PHE A 407 11.20 -9.63 -8.13
CA PHE A 407 11.33 -9.38 -6.70
C PHE A 407 10.01 -9.58 -5.95
N ILE A 408 9.16 -8.57 -5.95
CA ILE A 408 7.79 -8.64 -5.43
C ILE A 408 6.85 -8.35 -6.60
N GLU A 409 6.09 -9.35 -7.01
CA GLU A 409 5.11 -9.27 -8.08
C GLU A 409 3.71 -9.58 -7.56
N ILE A 410 2.79 -8.65 -7.77
CA ILE A 410 1.39 -8.75 -7.36
C ILE A 410 0.52 -8.46 -8.58
N ASP A 411 0.00 -9.50 -9.22
CA ASP A 411 -0.65 -9.38 -10.53
C ASP A 411 -2.04 -10.03 -10.59
N GLN A 412 -3.00 -9.38 -11.24
CA GLN A 412 -4.33 -9.93 -11.55
C GLN A 412 -5.15 -10.40 -10.33
N ASN A 413 -4.94 -9.81 -9.15
CA ASN A 413 -5.67 -10.20 -7.94
C ASN A 413 -7.01 -9.45 -7.80
N SER A 414 -8.00 -10.08 -7.16
CA SER A 414 -9.32 -9.50 -6.93
C SER A 414 -9.75 -9.63 -5.46
N ASN A 415 -10.29 -8.56 -4.87
CA ASN A 415 -10.80 -8.57 -3.49
C ASN A 415 -9.78 -9.08 -2.44
N CYS A 416 -8.49 -8.90 -2.68
CA CYS A 416 -7.43 -9.41 -1.81
C CYS A 416 -6.92 -8.33 -0.83
N THR A 417 -6.34 -8.77 0.28
CA THR A 417 -5.61 -7.90 1.20
C THR A 417 -4.20 -8.42 1.38
N PHE A 418 -3.19 -7.64 0.99
CA PHE A 418 -1.78 -8.00 1.08
C PHE A 418 -1.04 -7.03 1.99
N ILE A 419 -0.46 -7.55 3.08
CA ILE A 419 0.22 -6.77 4.10
C ILE A 419 1.67 -7.24 4.25
N PHE A 420 2.60 -6.33 4.03
CA PHE A 420 4.01 -6.48 4.35
C PHE A 420 4.35 -5.56 5.52
N ASN A 421 4.98 -6.07 6.57
CA ASN A 421 5.31 -5.28 7.76
C ASN A 421 6.55 -5.81 8.49
N THR A 422 6.96 -5.08 9.55
CA THR A 422 8.04 -5.37 10.52
C THR A 422 9.48 -5.56 10.02
N GLY A 423 9.72 -6.27 8.92
CA GLY A 423 11.06 -6.47 8.36
C GLY A 423 11.39 -5.53 7.21
N ASN A 424 12.68 -5.28 6.96
CA ASN A 424 13.11 -4.42 5.85
C ASN A 424 12.92 -5.12 4.50
N ILE A 425 12.62 -4.34 3.46
CA ILE A 425 12.58 -4.82 2.08
C ILE A 425 13.77 -4.20 1.33
N SER A 426 14.58 -5.02 0.67
CA SER A 426 15.68 -4.52 -0.16
C SER A 426 15.90 -5.30 -1.44
N SER A 427 16.25 -4.60 -2.52
CA SER A 427 16.61 -5.25 -3.78
C SER A 427 17.70 -4.48 -4.49
N ALA A 428 18.67 -5.21 -5.04
CA ALA A 428 19.70 -4.68 -5.92
C ALA A 428 19.59 -5.16 -7.39
N SER A 429 18.42 -5.67 -7.79
CA SER A 429 18.23 -6.24 -9.13
C SER A 429 16.92 -5.81 -9.79
N LYS A 430 15.78 -6.15 -9.17
CA LYS A 430 14.41 -5.92 -9.67
C LYS A 430 13.57 -5.11 -8.68
N GLY A 431 12.64 -4.31 -9.19
CA GLY A 431 11.74 -3.50 -8.37
C GLY A 431 10.48 -4.23 -7.91
N ILE A 432 9.54 -3.46 -7.35
CA ILE A 432 8.24 -3.95 -6.91
C ILE A 432 7.23 -3.69 -8.03
N LYS A 433 6.52 -4.72 -8.47
CA LYS A 433 5.54 -4.65 -9.56
C LYS A 433 4.15 -5.05 -9.09
N ILE A 434 3.19 -4.15 -9.28
CA ILE A 434 1.81 -4.28 -8.82
C ILE A 434 0.91 -3.97 -10.01
N THR A 435 0.28 -4.99 -10.60
CA THR A 435 -0.43 -4.84 -11.87
C THR A 435 -1.81 -5.49 -11.88
N ASN A 436 -2.77 -4.84 -12.56
CA ASN A 436 -4.08 -5.43 -12.87
C ASN A 436 -4.88 -5.92 -11.65
N ASN A 437 -4.69 -5.32 -10.47
CA ASN A 437 -5.41 -5.72 -9.27
C ASN A 437 -6.73 -4.95 -9.15
N SER A 438 -7.82 -5.62 -8.78
CA SER A 438 -9.14 -5.01 -8.62
C SER A 438 -9.64 -5.17 -7.19
N PHE A 439 -10.21 -4.10 -6.62
CA PHE A 439 -10.80 -4.11 -5.27
C PHE A 439 -9.85 -4.64 -4.18
N SER A 440 -8.54 -4.57 -4.40
CA SER A 440 -7.52 -5.16 -3.53
C SER A 440 -6.77 -4.08 -2.77
N ASN A 441 -6.47 -4.34 -1.50
CA ASN A 441 -5.70 -3.44 -0.65
C ASN A 441 -4.30 -3.99 -0.45
N ILE A 442 -3.28 -3.24 -0.85
CA ILE A 442 -1.89 -3.65 -0.86
C ILE A 442 -1.10 -2.64 -0.03
N SER A 443 -0.55 -3.09 1.10
CA SER A 443 0.09 -2.22 2.09
C SER A 443 1.51 -2.69 2.40
N PHE A 444 2.47 -1.78 2.17
CA PHE A 444 3.85 -1.92 2.58
C PHE A 444 4.10 -1.02 3.80
N ASN A 445 4.05 -1.63 4.98
CA ASN A 445 4.24 -1.00 6.29
C ASN A 445 5.58 -1.41 6.92
N ASN A 446 6.55 -1.78 6.08
CA ASN A 446 7.90 -2.15 6.46
C ASN A 446 8.65 -0.94 7.03
N PRO A 447 9.57 -1.09 7.99
CA PRO A 447 10.34 0.02 8.54
C PRO A 447 11.07 0.82 7.46
N SER A 448 11.81 0.10 6.60
CA SER A 448 12.43 0.67 5.41
C SER A 448 12.24 -0.17 4.14
N ILE A 449 12.23 0.51 3.00
CA ILE A 449 12.32 -0.08 1.66
C ILE A 449 13.52 0.53 0.93
N THR A 450 14.43 -0.31 0.43
CA THR A 450 15.64 0.14 -0.27
C THR A 450 15.82 -0.61 -1.58
N LEU A 451 15.50 0.04 -2.70
CA LEU A 451 15.57 -0.54 -4.04
C LEU A 451 16.67 0.21 -4.83
N THR A 452 17.89 -0.32 -4.90
CA THR A 452 19.05 0.43 -5.40
C THR A 452 19.90 -0.39 -6.36
N GLY A 453 20.36 0.21 -7.47
CA GLY A 453 21.12 -0.52 -8.50
C GLY A 453 20.21 -1.34 -9.41
N LEU A 454 18.95 -0.91 -9.57
CA LEU A 454 17.93 -1.67 -10.26
C LEU A 454 18.14 -1.65 -11.78
N SER A 455 17.94 -2.81 -12.40
CA SER A 455 17.86 -3.00 -13.86
C SER A 455 16.41 -3.17 -14.31
N ASP A 456 15.52 -2.42 -13.66
CA ASP A 456 14.08 -2.44 -13.83
C ASP A 456 13.47 -1.15 -13.26
N ILE A 457 12.17 -0.93 -13.48
CA ILE A 457 11.40 0.09 -12.78
C ILE A 457 11.49 -0.13 -11.27
N GLY A 458 11.63 0.93 -10.49
CA GLY A 458 11.74 0.84 -9.02
C GLY A 458 10.46 0.34 -8.38
N ILE A 459 9.37 1.09 -8.55
CA ILE A 459 8.02 0.69 -8.17
C ILE A 459 7.09 0.94 -9.34
N SER A 460 6.37 -0.10 -9.78
CA SER A 460 5.33 -0.02 -10.81
C SER A 460 3.97 -0.36 -10.21
N SER A 461 3.00 0.55 -10.34
CA SER A 461 1.60 0.35 -9.96
C SER A 461 0.68 0.69 -11.12
N VAL A 462 0.29 -0.31 -11.91
CA VAL A 462 -0.46 -0.11 -13.16
C VAL A 462 -1.80 -0.86 -13.14
N SER A 463 -2.88 -0.19 -13.53
CA SER A 463 -4.22 -0.79 -13.66
C SER A 463 -4.76 -1.39 -12.36
N ASN A 464 -4.48 -0.76 -11.21
CA ASN A 464 -4.93 -1.21 -9.89
C ASN A 464 -6.25 -0.53 -9.48
N LEU A 465 -7.38 -0.99 -10.02
CA LEU A 465 -8.67 -0.31 -9.95
C LEU A 465 -9.42 -0.58 -8.63
N ASN A 466 -10.13 0.44 -8.13
CA ASN A 466 -11.02 0.36 -6.96
C ASN A 466 -10.36 -0.15 -5.65
N GLY A 467 -9.04 -0.21 -5.63
CA GLY A 467 -8.23 -0.62 -4.49
C GLY A 467 -7.31 0.50 -4.01
N THR A 468 -6.51 0.18 -3.00
CA THR A 468 -5.49 1.08 -2.47
C THR A 468 -4.13 0.40 -2.49
N VAL A 469 -3.13 1.08 -3.04
CA VAL A 469 -1.72 0.73 -2.91
C VAL A 469 -1.05 1.74 -2.00
N GLY A 470 -0.44 1.29 -0.90
CA GLY A 470 0.10 2.15 0.15
C GLY A 470 1.52 1.81 0.55
N PHE A 471 2.36 2.85 0.66
CA PHE A 471 3.74 2.80 1.16
C PHE A 471 3.89 3.70 2.39
N ALA A 472 3.96 3.09 3.57
CA ALA A 472 3.95 3.76 4.88
C ALA A 472 5.18 3.40 5.72
N GLN A 473 6.37 3.75 5.23
CA GLN A 473 7.63 3.44 5.89
C GLN A 473 7.84 4.30 7.14
N ALA A 474 8.24 3.68 8.24
CA ALA A 474 8.51 4.37 9.50
C ALA A 474 9.85 5.14 9.48
N THR A 475 10.83 4.67 8.70
CA THR A 475 12.16 5.29 8.59
C THR A 475 12.40 5.85 7.19
N ALA A 476 12.58 5.00 6.18
CA ALA A 476 12.99 5.43 4.84
C ALA A 476 12.38 4.60 3.71
N LEU A 477 12.06 5.26 2.59
CA LEU A 477 11.85 4.62 1.30
C LEU A 477 12.89 5.21 0.32
N THR A 478 13.71 4.37 -0.28
CA THR A 478 14.78 4.80 -1.21
C THR A 478 14.70 4.00 -2.49
N ILE A 479 14.64 4.70 -3.63
CA ILE A 479 14.66 4.11 -4.97
C ILE A 479 15.85 4.71 -5.74
N ASN A 480 16.68 3.86 -6.35
CA ASN A 480 17.79 4.25 -7.21
C ASN A 480 17.92 3.28 -8.40
N THR A 481 17.57 3.73 -9.60
CA THR A 481 17.67 2.93 -10.83
C THR A 481 19.01 3.13 -11.54
N SER A 482 19.55 2.08 -12.18
CA SER A 482 20.90 2.09 -12.75
C SER A 482 21.01 2.55 -14.21
N SER A 483 19.88 2.77 -14.90
CA SER A 483 19.84 3.15 -16.33
C SER A 483 18.59 3.99 -16.68
N SER A 484 17.97 3.77 -17.84
CA SER A 484 16.80 4.50 -18.33
C SER A 484 15.47 4.07 -17.69
N TYR A 485 15.51 3.32 -16.58
CA TYR A 485 14.31 2.85 -15.91
C TYR A 485 13.70 3.93 -15.02
N THR A 486 12.38 3.99 -15.02
CA THR A 486 11.61 4.90 -14.17
C THR A 486 11.75 4.53 -12.70
N GLY A 487 11.89 5.52 -11.82
CA GLY A 487 11.92 5.30 -10.38
C GLY A 487 10.56 4.82 -9.86
N LEU A 488 9.54 5.66 -10.03
CA LEU A 488 8.15 5.38 -9.69
C LEU A 488 7.25 5.55 -10.91
N GLU A 489 6.60 4.46 -11.34
CA GLU A 489 5.61 4.46 -12.41
C GLU A 489 4.23 4.08 -11.85
N VAL A 490 3.24 4.96 -12.00
CA VAL A 490 1.87 4.70 -11.57
C VAL A 490 0.91 5.07 -12.68
N SER A 491 0.01 4.18 -13.09
CA SER A 491 -1.03 4.54 -14.05
C SER A 491 -2.32 3.79 -13.83
N ASN A 492 -3.46 4.44 -14.16
CA ASN A 492 -4.78 3.83 -14.09
C ASN A 492 -5.04 3.11 -12.76
N SER A 493 -4.62 3.71 -11.66
CA SER A 493 -4.75 3.13 -10.31
C SER A 493 -5.85 3.86 -9.54
N GLY A 494 -6.46 3.18 -8.57
CA GLY A 494 -7.42 3.76 -7.63
C GLY A 494 -6.74 4.78 -6.72
N ASN A 495 -6.48 4.40 -5.47
CA ASN A 495 -5.70 5.24 -4.55
C ASN A 495 -4.24 4.77 -4.52
N PHE A 496 -3.31 5.69 -4.74
CA PHE A 496 -1.88 5.44 -4.53
C PHE A 496 -1.32 6.39 -3.47
N ASN A 497 -0.85 5.82 -2.36
CA ASN A 497 -0.37 6.57 -1.21
C ASN A 497 1.10 6.27 -0.94
N MET A 498 1.90 7.32 -0.71
CA MET A 498 3.30 7.21 -0.31
C MET A 498 3.60 8.31 0.70
N SER A 499 3.94 7.93 1.93
CA SER A 499 4.07 8.89 3.04
C SER A 499 5.40 9.63 3.11
N ARG A 500 6.43 9.06 2.48
CA ARG A 500 7.78 9.62 2.34
C ARG A 500 8.54 8.84 1.27
N GLY A 501 9.66 9.39 0.81
CA GLY A 501 10.58 8.67 -0.05
C GLY A 501 11.59 9.57 -0.74
N SER A 502 12.74 9.00 -1.06
CA SER A 502 13.75 9.60 -1.93
C SER A 502 13.88 8.75 -3.20
N ILE A 503 13.63 9.37 -4.35
CA ILE A 503 13.60 8.69 -5.65
C ILE A 503 14.66 9.28 -6.56
N THR A 504 15.60 8.44 -7.00
CA THR A 504 16.60 8.79 -7.98
C THR A 504 16.48 7.85 -9.18
N SER A 505 16.41 8.42 -10.37
CA SER A 505 16.63 7.68 -11.62
C SER A 505 17.94 8.12 -12.26
N ALA A 506 18.59 7.22 -13.01
CA ALA A 506 19.77 7.61 -13.77
C ALA A 506 19.36 8.46 -14.98
N THR A 507 18.73 7.85 -15.99
CA THR A 507 18.29 8.54 -17.23
C THR A 507 16.83 8.27 -17.61
N GLY A 508 16.07 7.54 -16.79
CA GLY A 508 14.62 7.42 -16.93
C GLY A 508 13.90 8.49 -16.12
N ASP A 509 12.58 8.63 -16.26
CA ASP A 509 11.81 9.54 -15.42
C ASP A 509 11.96 9.14 -13.94
N ALA A 510 12.17 10.09 -13.03
CA ALA A 510 12.20 9.71 -11.61
C ALA A 510 10.79 9.35 -11.14
N VAL A 511 9.80 10.15 -11.54
CA VAL A 511 8.39 9.94 -11.23
C VAL A 511 7.54 10.12 -12.48
N LYS A 512 6.73 9.11 -12.80
CA LYS A 512 5.75 9.14 -13.90
C LYS A 512 4.41 8.62 -13.40
N ILE A 513 3.39 9.49 -13.40
CA ILE A 513 2.07 9.17 -12.84
C ILE A 513 0.96 9.66 -13.77
N ASP A 514 0.03 8.76 -14.09
CA ASP A 514 -1.15 9.07 -14.91
C ASP A 514 -2.46 8.55 -14.31
N ASN A 515 -3.56 9.28 -14.50
CA ASN A 515 -4.94 8.84 -14.22
C ASN A 515 -5.11 8.11 -12.88
N THR A 516 -4.73 8.76 -11.77
CA THR A 516 -4.68 8.16 -10.44
C THR A 516 -5.02 9.18 -9.34
N ASN A 517 -5.68 8.73 -8.26
CA ASN A 517 -5.88 9.54 -7.05
C ASN A 517 -4.69 9.38 -6.09
N LEU A 518 -4.08 10.49 -5.70
CA LEU A 518 -2.78 10.53 -5.02
C LEU A 518 -2.88 10.96 -3.55
N GLY A 519 -2.10 10.29 -2.71
CA GLY A 519 -1.68 10.76 -1.40
C GLY A 519 -0.17 10.64 -1.27
N ILE A 520 0.58 11.38 -2.09
CA ILE A 520 2.04 11.26 -2.19
C ILE A 520 2.73 12.43 -1.48
N GLN A 521 3.64 12.09 -0.58
CA GLN A 521 4.63 12.98 0.01
C GLN A 521 6.02 12.35 -0.15
N LEU A 522 6.95 13.09 -0.74
CA LEU A 522 8.33 12.69 -1.00
C LEU A 522 9.29 13.70 -0.37
N GLU A 523 10.45 13.22 0.03
CA GLU A 523 11.54 14.03 0.57
C GLU A 523 12.42 14.56 -0.56
N ALA A 524 12.84 13.69 -1.50
CA ALA A 524 13.70 14.08 -2.61
C ALA A 524 13.34 13.35 -3.91
N VAL A 525 13.46 14.05 -5.04
CA VAL A 525 13.36 13.48 -6.39
C VAL A 525 14.52 13.97 -7.23
N SER A 526 15.26 13.06 -7.87
CA SER A 526 16.42 13.40 -8.70
C SER A 526 16.50 12.59 -9.99
N SER A 527 16.93 13.25 -11.06
CA SER A 527 17.20 12.63 -12.36
C SER A 527 18.25 13.44 -13.14
N ASN A 528 18.96 12.80 -14.07
CA ASN A 528 19.92 13.48 -14.94
C ASN A 528 19.88 12.92 -16.38
N GLY A 529 19.27 13.66 -17.31
CA GLY A 529 19.10 13.18 -18.68
C GLY A 529 17.80 12.41 -18.94
N ALA A 530 16.82 12.50 -18.03
CA ALA A 530 15.50 11.88 -18.20
C ALA A 530 14.68 12.55 -19.32
N PRO A 531 13.71 11.85 -19.95
CA PRO A 531 12.68 12.52 -20.75
C PRO A 531 12.04 13.68 -19.97
N GLU A 532 11.46 13.38 -18.81
CA GLU A 532 11.05 14.35 -17.79
C GLU A 532 11.52 13.88 -16.41
N GLY A 533 11.91 14.78 -15.51
CA GLY A 533 12.24 14.36 -14.13
C GLY A 533 11.01 13.92 -13.36
N ILE A 534 9.94 14.72 -13.45
CA ILE A 534 8.61 14.43 -12.90
C ILE A 534 7.57 14.64 -13.99
N ASN A 535 6.75 13.64 -14.27
CA ASN A 535 5.67 13.68 -15.25
C ASN A 535 4.35 13.24 -14.59
N LEU A 536 3.44 14.18 -14.38
CA LEU A 536 2.13 13.94 -13.77
C LEU A 536 1.02 14.35 -14.76
N SER A 537 0.08 13.43 -15.03
CA SER A 537 -1.07 13.70 -15.88
C SER A 537 -2.39 13.16 -15.31
N THR A 538 -3.46 13.94 -15.40
CA THR A 538 -4.83 13.51 -15.01
C THR A 538 -4.89 12.95 -13.58
N THR A 539 -4.32 13.67 -12.60
CA THR A 539 -4.24 13.20 -11.21
C THR A 539 -5.14 14.00 -10.28
N THR A 540 -5.68 13.31 -9.27
CA THR A 540 -6.46 13.92 -8.18
C THR A 540 -5.75 13.70 -6.85
N GLY A 541 -6.24 14.30 -5.77
CA GLY A 541 -5.57 14.22 -4.46
C GLY A 541 -4.41 15.21 -4.36
N TYR A 542 -3.25 14.80 -3.83
CA TYR A 542 -2.07 15.65 -3.72
C TYR A 542 -0.76 14.95 -4.09
N PHE A 543 0.17 15.72 -4.67
CA PHE A 543 1.57 15.37 -4.84
C PHE A 543 2.46 16.40 -4.15
N ARG A 544 3.22 15.98 -3.14
CA ARG A 544 4.09 16.86 -2.35
C ARG A 544 5.53 16.39 -2.41
N LEU A 545 6.42 17.32 -2.72
CA LEU A 545 7.87 17.19 -2.54
C LEU A 545 8.30 18.22 -1.50
N ILE A 546 8.67 17.74 -0.31
CA ILE A 546 8.86 18.60 0.87
C ILE A 546 10.32 18.98 1.14
N GLY A 547 11.29 18.28 0.57
CA GLY A 547 12.70 18.47 0.91
C GLY A 547 12.94 18.21 2.40
N ASP A 548 13.75 19.05 3.01
CA ASP A 548 13.98 19.10 4.46
C ASP A 548 12.92 19.92 5.23
N GLY A 549 11.87 20.40 4.55
CA GLY A 549 10.82 21.25 5.12
C GLY A 549 11.24 22.70 5.40
N SER A 550 12.48 23.09 5.08
CA SER A 550 12.98 24.46 5.33
C SER A 550 12.41 25.49 4.35
N ASN A 551 11.94 25.06 3.18
CA ASN A 551 11.54 25.93 2.05
C ASN A 551 12.66 26.91 1.63
N LEU A 552 13.93 26.52 1.85
CA LEU A 552 15.11 27.26 1.45
C LEU A 552 15.66 26.75 0.12
N ARG A 553 16.39 27.59 -0.60
CA ARG A 553 17.05 27.27 -1.88
C ARG A 553 18.29 26.39 -1.71
N ASN A 554 18.16 25.26 -1.00
CA ASN A 554 19.26 24.39 -0.60
C ASN A 554 19.32 23.05 -1.34
N GLY A 555 18.37 22.76 -2.24
CA GLY A 555 18.36 21.54 -3.04
C GLY A 555 17.99 20.26 -2.28
N SER A 556 17.50 20.36 -1.04
CA SER A 556 17.10 19.20 -0.23
C SER A 556 15.95 18.39 -0.84
N GLY A 557 15.13 19.00 -1.71
CA GLY A 557 14.11 18.34 -2.51
C GLY A 557 14.66 17.48 -3.66
N GLY A 558 15.99 17.44 -3.85
CA GLY A 558 16.65 16.73 -4.93
C GLY A 558 17.00 17.63 -6.12
N SER A 559 17.37 17.02 -7.25
CA SER A 559 17.80 17.75 -8.44
C SER A 559 17.36 17.06 -9.73
N ILE A 560 16.59 17.77 -10.55
CA ILE A 560 16.19 17.39 -11.90
C ILE A 560 17.08 18.14 -12.88
N GLN A 561 17.86 17.41 -13.67
CA GLN A 561 18.89 18.00 -14.52
C GLN A 561 18.87 17.45 -15.94
N ASN A 562 19.21 18.30 -16.91
CA ASN A 562 19.47 17.92 -18.30
C ASN A 562 18.31 17.13 -18.96
N SER A 563 17.07 17.41 -18.55
CA SER A 563 15.90 16.70 -19.09
C SER A 563 15.79 16.91 -20.60
N GLN A 564 15.40 15.87 -21.34
CA GLN A 564 15.31 15.90 -22.80
C GLN A 564 14.03 16.60 -23.31
N ASN A 565 13.02 16.75 -22.45
CA ASN A 565 11.83 17.56 -22.69
C ASN A 565 11.69 18.64 -21.59
N GLU A 566 10.51 18.74 -20.99
CA GLU A 566 10.27 19.58 -19.83
C GLU A 566 10.94 18.97 -18.59
N GLY A 567 11.48 19.80 -17.69
CA GLY A 567 12.07 19.31 -16.44
C GLY A 567 11.02 18.63 -15.57
N ILE A 568 9.90 19.32 -15.37
CA ILE A 568 8.70 18.86 -14.68
C ILE A 568 7.50 19.14 -15.58
N LYS A 569 6.66 18.13 -15.82
CA LYS A 569 5.47 18.21 -16.64
C LYS A 569 4.23 17.89 -15.82
N LEU A 570 3.27 18.81 -15.80
CA LEU A 570 2.05 18.72 -15.00
C LEU A 570 0.85 19.03 -15.89
N ILE A 571 0.01 18.05 -16.21
CA ILE A 571 -1.17 18.25 -17.09
C ILE A 571 -2.43 17.74 -16.39
N ASN A 572 -3.43 18.62 -16.18
CA ASN A 572 -4.66 18.26 -15.47
C ASN A 572 -4.39 17.66 -14.08
N VAL A 573 -3.55 18.35 -13.29
CA VAL A 573 -3.09 17.88 -11.97
C VAL A 573 -3.72 18.71 -10.86
N VAL A 574 -4.13 18.05 -9.78
CA VAL A 574 -4.65 18.68 -8.55
C VAL A 574 -3.57 18.72 -7.47
N ALA A 575 -3.43 19.88 -6.81
CA ALA A 575 -2.62 20.14 -5.62
C ALA A 575 -1.17 19.63 -5.68
N VAL A 576 -0.30 20.40 -6.33
CA VAL A 576 1.15 20.13 -6.41
C VAL A 576 1.94 21.07 -5.49
N ASP A 577 2.64 20.52 -4.50
CA ASP A 577 3.56 21.27 -3.65
C ASP A 577 5.00 20.84 -3.97
N LEU A 578 5.84 21.76 -4.45
CA LEU A 578 7.27 21.51 -4.70
C LEU A 578 8.11 22.42 -3.82
N SER A 579 9.00 21.83 -3.02
CA SER A 579 9.84 22.56 -2.07
C SER A 579 11.32 22.20 -2.21
N SER A 580 12.18 23.22 -2.12
CA SER A 580 13.65 23.07 -2.05
C SER A 580 14.27 22.24 -3.18
N LEU A 581 13.67 22.22 -4.37
CA LEU A 581 14.10 21.41 -5.52
C LEU A 581 14.94 22.24 -6.51
N ASN A 582 15.98 21.61 -7.08
CA ASN A 582 16.75 22.17 -8.20
C ASN A 582 16.23 21.61 -9.54
N VAL A 583 15.98 22.48 -10.51
CA VAL A 583 15.56 22.13 -11.89
C VAL A 583 16.45 22.89 -12.86
N SER A 584 17.27 22.20 -13.64
CA SER A 584 18.20 22.90 -14.54
C SER A 584 18.58 22.17 -15.82
N GLY A 585 18.84 22.91 -16.89
CA GLY A 585 19.36 22.34 -18.14
C GLY A 585 18.34 21.55 -18.94
N SER A 586 17.04 21.70 -18.65
CA SER A 586 16.00 21.05 -19.46
C SER A 586 16.05 21.60 -20.89
N LEU A 587 15.91 20.75 -21.91
CA LEU A 587 15.90 21.18 -23.32
C LEU A 587 14.69 22.07 -23.63
N LYS A 588 13.58 21.88 -22.92
CA LYS A 588 12.42 22.77 -22.96
C LYS A 588 12.25 23.53 -21.64
N SER A 589 11.01 23.89 -21.30
CA SER A 589 10.71 24.59 -20.06
C SER A 589 11.14 23.80 -18.82
N GLY A 590 11.63 24.50 -17.79
CA GLY A 590 12.02 23.87 -16.53
C GLY A 590 10.82 23.21 -15.83
N ILE A 591 9.74 23.97 -15.67
CA ILE A 591 8.45 23.48 -15.16
C ILE A 591 7.36 23.88 -16.14
N TYR A 592 6.64 22.91 -16.69
CA TYR A 592 5.46 23.12 -17.52
C TYR A 592 4.21 22.62 -16.80
N GLY A 593 3.21 23.48 -16.69
CA GLY A 593 1.91 23.19 -16.11
C GLY A 593 0.78 23.55 -17.05
N GLU A 594 -0.19 22.67 -17.21
CA GLU A 594 -1.40 22.90 -18.00
C GLU A 594 -2.64 22.49 -17.20
N SER A 595 -3.61 23.40 -17.10
CA SER A 595 -4.88 23.18 -16.39
C SER A 595 -4.68 22.68 -14.95
N LEU A 596 -3.80 23.37 -14.20
CA LEU A 596 -3.50 23.02 -12.82
C LEU A 596 -4.63 23.42 -11.87
N GLN A 597 -4.87 22.60 -10.86
CA GLN A 597 -5.84 22.86 -9.78
C GLN A 597 -5.09 22.98 -8.44
N GLY A 598 -4.48 24.14 -8.21
CA GLY A 598 -3.66 24.45 -7.05
C GLY A 598 -2.20 24.01 -7.19
N PHE A 599 -1.28 24.94 -6.96
CA PHE A 599 0.16 24.68 -6.87
C PHE A 599 0.86 25.60 -5.87
N SER A 600 1.92 25.10 -5.23
CA SER A 600 2.78 25.86 -4.32
C SER A 600 4.24 25.52 -4.57
N PHE A 601 5.02 26.48 -5.04
CA PHE A 601 6.44 26.34 -5.35
C PHE A 601 7.28 27.17 -4.36
N LYS A 602 8.10 26.49 -3.55
CA LYS A 602 8.78 27.11 -2.39
C LYS A 602 10.27 26.81 -2.40
N GLY A 603 11.12 27.83 -2.32
CA GLY A 603 12.57 27.60 -2.22
C GLY A 603 13.17 26.91 -3.44
N LEU A 604 12.56 27.02 -4.62
CA LEU A 604 13.04 26.34 -5.83
C LEU A 604 14.27 27.03 -6.41
N ARG A 605 15.10 26.27 -7.12
CA ARG A 605 16.13 26.79 -8.03
C ARG A 605 15.83 26.29 -9.45
N VAL A 606 15.28 27.14 -10.32
CA VAL A 606 14.93 26.82 -11.71
C VAL A 606 15.86 27.59 -12.64
N GLU A 607 16.87 26.93 -13.21
CA GLU A 607 18.01 27.62 -13.83
C GLU A 607 18.41 27.03 -15.19
N ASN A 608 18.73 27.89 -16.17
CA ASN A 608 19.31 27.47 -17.47
C ASN A 608 18.41 26.48 -18.25
N ASN A 609 17.11 26.74 -18.36
CA ASN A 609 16.18 25.87 -19.08
C ASN A 609 15.77 26.47 -20.45
N GLY A 610 15.57 25.60 -21.44
CA GLY A 610 15.20 25.92 -22.82
C GLY A 610 16.38 26.10 -23.77
N ASP A 611 16.21 25.70 -25.02
CA ASP A 611 17.13 25.89 -26.15
C ASP A 611 16.47 26.59 -27.38
N GLY A 612 15.15 26.67 -27.41
CA GLY A 612 14.30 27.16 -28.50
C GLY A 612 13.38 28.33 -28.16
N VAL A 613 12.35 28.52 -28.97
CA VAL A 613 11.30 29.55 -28.79
C VAL A 613 10.15 28.93 -28.01
N ASP A 614 9.41 29.72 -27.21
CA ASP A 614 8.31 29.27 -26.33
C ASP A 614 8.77 28.32 -25.22
N GLU A 615 9.96 28.60 -24.68
CA GLU A 615 10.60 27.79 -23.64
C GLU A 615 11.04 28.67 -22.47
N HIS A 616 10.57 28.33 -21.28
CA HIS A 616 10.57 29.21 -20.12
C HIS A 616 11.17 28.53 -18.88
N GLY A 617 11.44 29.31 -17.83
CA GLY A 617 11.80 28.73 -16.53
C GLY A 617 10.60 27.97 -15.96
N ILE A 618 9.52 28.70 -15.72
CA ILE A 618 8.22 28.18 -15.29
C ILE A 618 7.18 28.65 -16.30
N TYR A 619 6.45 27.71 -16.91
CA TYR A 619 5.34 27.97 -17.82
C TYR A 619 4.06 27.34 -17.27
N ILE A 620 3.06 28.15 -16.94
CA ILE A 620 1.72 27.69 -16.56
C ILE A 620 0.68 28.19 -17.58
N LEU A 621 0.03 27.25 -18.26
CA LEU A 621 -1.10 27.48 -19.15
C LEU A 621 -2.39 27.07 -18.45
N ASN A 622 -3.17 28.06 -18.03
CA ASN A 622 -4.39 27.91 -17.22
C ASN A 622 -4.15 27.25 -15.85
N PHE A 623 -4.67 27.88 -14.81
CA PHE A 623 -4.81 27.24 -13.52
C PHE A 623 -6.10 27.69 -12.84
N SER A 624 -6.49 26.98 -11.82
CA SER A 624 -7.50 27.36 -10.85
C SER A 624 -7.02 26.90 -9.48
N SER A 625 -7.51 27.49 -8.40
CA SER A 625 -7.10 27.07 -7.07
C SER A 625 -8.13 27.46 -6.01
N SER A 626 -8.38 26.57 -5.06
CA SER A 626 -9.23 26.86 -3.90
C SER A 626 -8.50 27.69 -2.83
N SER A 627 -7.17 27.68 -2.84
CA SER A 627 -6.27 28.58 -2.10
C SER A 627 -5.49 29.47 -3.08
N ASN A 628 -4.67 30.42 -2.61
CA ASN A 628 -3.81 31.15 -3.54
C ASN A 628 -2.69 30.24 -4.05
N ALA A 629 -2.45 30.25 -5.37
CA ALA A 629 -1.26 29.64 -5.95
C ALA A 629 -0.04 30.51 -5.60
N GLU A 630 1.12 29.89 -5.36
CA GLU A 630 2.29 30.63 -4.87
C GLU A 630 3.63 30.18 -5.48
N ILE A 631 4.51 31.17 -5.65
CA ILE A 631 5.94 31.00 -5.91
C ILE A 631 6.67 31.85 -4.86
N THR A 632 7.39 31.24 -3.93
CA THR A 632 8.03 31.96 -2.83
C THR A 632 9.47 31.54 -2.60
N ASN A 633 10.30 32.48 -2.16
CA ASN A 633 11.71 32.29 -1.82
C ASN A 633 12.50 31.55 -2.92
N SER A 634 12.11 31.69 -4.18
CA SER A 634 12.64 30.87 -5.28
C SER A 634 13.66 31.66 -6.11
N GLN A 635 14.57 30.96 -6.78
CA GLN A 635 15.49 31.51 -7.77
C GLN A 635 15.09 30.97 -9.13
N ILE A 636 14.72 31.85 -10.06
CA ILE A 636 14.36 31.48 -11.43
C ILE A 636 15.25 32.30 -12.35
N SER A 637 16.13 31.64 -13.09
CA SER A 637 17.12 32.39 -13.88
C SER A 637 17.59 31.71 -15.16
N ASN A 638 18.14 32.54 -16.05
CA ASN A 638 18.78 32.11 -17.31
C ASN A 638 17.88 31.25 -18.20
N SER A 639 16.57 31.49 -18.15
CA SER A 639 15.63 30.80 -19.04
C SER A 639 15.78 31.32 -20.48
N ARG A 640 15.47 30.46 -21.47
CA ARG A 640 15.61 30.80 -22.88
C ARG A 640 14.73 31.98 -23.31
N GLU A 641 13.50 32.07 -22.80
CA GLU A 641 12.63 33.24 -22.95
C GLU A 641 12.22 33.85 -21.61
N ASN A 642 10.94 33.78 -21.22
CA ASN A 642 10.47 34.31 -19.95
C ASN A 642 10.98 33.42 -18.79
N ASN A 643 11.39 34.04 -17.69
CA ASN A 643 11.71 33.27 -16.49
C ASN A 643 10.43 32.66 -15.88
N ILE A 644 9.37 33.46 -15.75
CA ILE A 644 8.03 32.99 -15.38
C ILE A 644 7.04 33.43 -16.47
N ASN A 645 6.29 32.48 -17.01
CA ASN A 645 5.28 32.68 -18.05
C ASN A 645 3.94 32.11 -17.58
N ILE A 646 2.94 32.97 -17.38
CA ILE A 646 1.60 32.57 -16.97
C ILE A 646 0.60 33.06 -18.02
N VAL A 647 -0.18 32.15 -18.59
CA VAL A 647 -1.18 32.46 -19.61
C VAL A 647 -2.52 31.87 -19.22
N LEU A 648 -3.54 32.73 -19.12
CA LEU A 648 -4.88 32.36 -18.65
C LEU A 648 -5.91 32.65 -19.73
N ASN A 649 -6.46 31.62 -20.35
CA ASN A 649 -7.42 31.71 -21.45
C ASN A 649 -8.71 30.93 -21.17
N THR A 650 -9.06 30.79 -19.88
CA THR A 650 -10.25 30.04 -19.43
C THR A 650 -11.02 30.79 -18.35
N SER A 651 -12.34 30.56 -18.34
CA SER A 651 -13.25 31.07 -17.31
C SER A 651 -13.26 30.16 -16.08
N SER A 652 -12.25 30.31 -15.23
CA SER A 652 -12.07 29.53 -14.00
C SER A 652 -12.03 30.41 -12.76
N SER A 653 -12.58 29.94 -11.63
CA SER A 653 -12.44 30.62 -10.33
C SER A 653 -11.07 30.35 -9.70
N GLY A 654 -10.57 31.28 -8.88
CA GLY A 654 -9.36 31.04 -8.09
C GLY A 654 -8.04 31.24 -8.87
N GLN A 655 -8.04 32.09 -9.90
CA GLN A 655 -6.87 32.44 -10.70
C GLN A 655 -5.99 33.48 -9.99
N SER A 656 -5.62 33.23 -8.73
CA SER A 656 -4.81 34.14 -7.91
C SER A 656 -3.41 33.59 -7.69
N LEU A 657 -2.38 34.32 -8.12
CA LEU A 657 -0.97 33.96 -7.97
C LEU A 657 -0.22 34.98 -7.11
N SER A 658 0.50 34.50 -6.12
CA SER A 658 1.46 35.28 -5.34
C SER A 658 2.90 34.88 -5.67
N ILE A 659 3.74 35.85 -6.01
CA ILE A 659 5.18 35.70 -6.20
C ILE A 659 5.87 36.56 -5.14
N THR A 660 6.58 35.92 -4.21
CA THR A 660 7.15 36.62 -3.04
C THR A 660 8.60 36.26 -2.77
N ASN A 661 9.39 37.23 -2.29
CA ASN A 661 10.75 37.02 -1.80
C ASN A 661 11.66 36.23 -2.77
N SER A 662 11.41 36.32 -4.07
CA SER A 662 12.08 35.51 -5.09
C SER A 662 13.10 36.32 -5.88
N HIS A 663 14.12 35.64 -6.40
CA HIS A 663 15.14 36.21 -7.28
C HIS A 663 14.89 35.74 -8.71
N ILE A 664 14.61 36.67 -9.61
CA ILE A 664 14.21 36.41 -10.99
C ILE A 664 15.13 37.19 -11.91
N ASN A 665 16.07 36.52 -12.55
CA ASN A 665 17.12 37.23 -13.29
C ASN A 665 17.66 36.47 -14.49
N ASN A 666 18.39 37.15 -15.36
CA ASN A 666 19.10 36.49 -16.45
C ASN A 666 20.52 37.02 -16.57
N LEU A 667 21.49 36.12 -16.57
CA LEU A 667 22.92 36.41 -16.57
C LEU A 667 23.58 36.10 -17.92
N GLN A 668 22.83 35.65 -18.93
CA GLN A 668 23.37 35.33 -20.27
C GLN A 668 22.77 36.23 -21.35
N ALA A 669 23.62 36.73 -22.27
CA ALA A 669 23.26 37.74 -23.27
C ALA A 669 22.56 37.20 -24.54
N VAL A 670 22.45 35.88 -24.69
CA VAL A 670 21.89 35.24 -25.91
C VAL A 670 20.47 34.72 -25.71
N ASN A 671 20.02 34.68 -24.46
CA ASN A 671 18.77 34.07 -24.01
C ASN A 671 17.99 35.11 -23.20
N GLY A 672 16.69 34.95 -23.06
CA GLY A 672 15.83 35.68 -22.13
C GLY A 672 14.88 36.70 -22.75
N SER A 673 13.73 36.88 -22.12
CA SER A 673 12.72 37.89 -22.41
C SER A 673 12.31 38.59 -21.11
N ASN A 674 11.09 38.39 -20.59
CA ASN A 674 10.63 39.04 -19.37
C ASN A 674 11.03 38.25 -18.11
N GLY A 675 11.18 38.94 -16.99
CA GLY A 675 11.27 38.29 -15.68
C GLY A 675 9.97 37.54 -15.36
N VAL A 676 8.86 38.27 -15.39
CA VAL A 676 7.51 37.72 -15.23
C VAL A 676 6.63 38.20 -16.37
N TYR A 677 6.07 37.26 -17.13
CA TYR A 677 4.97 37.47 -18.06
C TYR A 677 3.68 36.89 -17.49
N PHE A 678 2.63 37.70 -17.43
CA PHE A 678 1.32 37.28 -16.93
C PHE A 678 0.22 37.81 -17.84
N GLU A 679 -0.54 36.90 -18.45
CA GLU A 679 -1.63 37.25 -19.35
C GLU A 679 -2.97 36.72 -18.83
N ALA A 680 -3.94 37.63 -18.70
CA ALA A 680 -5.35 37.34 -18.46
C ALA A 680 -6.13 37.58 -19.75
N GLY A 681 -6.44 36.51 -20.47
CA GLY A 681 -7.17 36.51 -21.72
C GLY A 681 -8.67 36.19 -21.57
N VAL A 682 -9.27 35.60 -22.60
CA VAL A 682 -10.74 35.47 -22.73
C VAL A 682 -11.37 34.76 -21.53
N GLY A 683 -12.32 35.43 -20.87
CA GLY A 683 -13.11 34.88 -19.76
C GLY A 683 -12.35 34.73 -18.43
N SER A 684 -11.07 35.08 -18.37
CA SER A 684 -10.26 34.98 -17.15
C SER A 684 -10.61 36.09 -16.14
N ASN A 685 -10.52 35.78 -14.85
CA ASN A 685 -10.62 36.73 -13.75
C ASN A 685 -9.51 36.42 -12.75
N ALA A 686 -8.39 37.11 -12.91
CA ALA A 686 -7.12 36.77 -12.30
C ALA A 686 -6.60 37.87 -11.37
N SER A 687 -5.83 37.46 -10.38
CA SER A 687 -5.04 38.37 -9.55
C SER A 687 -3.58 37.93 -9.48
N LEU A 688 -2.69 38.92 -9.46
CA LEU A 688 -1.25 38.73 -9.41
C LEU A 688 -0.68 39.64 -8.32
N THR A 689 -0.03 39.04 -7.31
CA THR A 689 0.70 39.77 -6.27
C THR A 689 2.19 39.53 -6.40
N LEU A 690 2.99 40.59 -6.57
CA LEU A 690 4.45 40.56 -6.50
C LEU A 690 4.89 41.36 -5.28
N SER A 691 5.54 40.71 -4.31
CA SER A 691 6.04 41.40 -3.11
C SER A 691 7.46 40.98 -2.72
N GLY A 692 8.34 41.95 -2.48
CA GLY A 692 9.68 41.70 -1.95
C GLY A 692 10.61 40.95 -2.92
N ASN A 693 10.31 40.95 -4.22
CA ASN A 693 11.12 40.21 -5.20
C ASN A 693 12.31 41.05 -5.70
N THR A 694 13.38 40.36 -6.07
CA THR A 694 14.50 40.93 -6.83
C THR A 694 14.41 40.45 -8.28
N ILE A 695 13.99 41.32 -9.18
CA ILE A 695 13.72 41.03 -10.59
C ILE A 695 14.66 41.86 -11.45
N ASN A 696 15.81 41.29 -11.80
CA ASN A 696 16.94 42.06 -12.33
C ASN A 696 17.48 41.47 -13.62
N ASP A 697 18.09 42.29 -14.47
CA ASP A 697 18.89 41.86 -15.63
C ASP A 697 18.14 40.96 -16.65
N ASN A 698 16.81 41.06 -16.72
CA ASN A 698 16.01 40.37 -17.74
C ASN A 698 16.06 41.14 -19.06
N TYR A 699 16.17 40.51 -20.23
CA TYR A 699 16.35 41.23 -21.51
C TYR A 699 15.18 42.18 -21.87
N GLY A 700 13.95 41.79 -21.52
CA GLY A 700 12.72 42.53 -21.74
C GLY A 700 12.30 43.35 -20.53
N MET A 701 11.05 43.16 -20.08
CA MET A 701 10.51 43.80 -18.88
C MET A 701 10.81 42.97 -17.63
N GLY A 702 10.93 43.63 -16.48
CA GLY A 702 10.89 42.93 -15.19
C GLY A 702 9.53 42.25 -14.97
N LEU A 703 8.46 43.03 -15.07
CA LEU A 703 7.08 42.57 -15.09
C LEU A 703 6.39 43.01 -16.39
N ASN A 704 5.73 42.08 -17.08
CA ASN A 704 4.81 42.34 -18.18
C ASN A 704 3.47 41.65 -17.87
N ALA A 705 2.47 42.44 -17.48
CA ALA A 705 1.16 41.95 -17.08
C ALA A 705 0.07 42.53 -17.98
N GLN A 706 -0.73 41.66 -18.61
CA GLN A 706 -1.66 42.04 -19.67
C GLN A 706 -3.07 41.50 -19.41
N ALA A 707 -4.07 42.38 -19.50
CA ALA A 707 -5.48 42.02 -19.57
C ALA A 707 -5.95 42.17 -21.03
N ILE A 708 -6.14 41.07 -21.75
CA ILE A 708 -6.49 41.10 -23.17
C ILE A 708 -7.89 40.53 -23.42
N ASN A 709 -8.48 40.88 -24.56
CA ASN A 709 -9.81 40.40 -24.95
C ASN A 709 -10.87 40.70 -23.89
N SER A 710 -11.44 39.72 -23.19
CA SER A 710 -12.42 39.92 -22.11
C SER A 710 -11.86 39.59 -20.72
N GLY A 711 -10.54 39.49 -20.58
CA GLY A 711 -9.88 39.16 -19.32
C GLY A 711 -9.94 40.29 -18.31
N ILE A 712 -10.05 39.91 -17.04
CA ILE A 712 -9.97 40.81 -15.88
C ILE A 712 -8.70 40.47 -15.12
N LEU A 713 -7.84 41.46 -14.88
CA LEU A 713 -6.59 41.30 -14.15
C LEU A 713 -6.48 42.32 -13.02
N SER A 714 -6.16 41.86 -11.82
CA SER A 714 -5.77 42.70 -10.69
C SER A 714 -4.30 42.49 -10.33
N VAL A 715 -3.47 43.54 -10.39
CA VAL A 715 -2.02 43.46 -10.13
C VAL A 715 -1.65 44.26 -8.89
N ASN A 716 -1.04 43.62 -7.90
CA ASN A 716 -0.41 44.30 -6.77
C ASN A 716 1.11 44.06 -6.82
N ALA A 717 1.88 45.05 -7.24
CA ALA A 717 3.33 45.01 -7.27
C ALA A 717 3.90 45.94 -6.19
N ALA A 718 4.30 45.39 -5.05
CA ALA A 718 4.77 46.16 -3.91
C ALA A 718 6.21 45.79 -3.49
N GLN A 719 7.04 46.77 -3.16
CA GLN A 719 8.37 46.54 -2.55
C GLN A 719 9.28 45.61 -3.37
N ASN A 720 9.20 45.65 -4.71
CA ASN A 720 10.08 44.88 -5.59
C ASN A 720 11.27 45.72 -6.07
N SER A 721 12.35 45.04 -6.44
CA SER A 721 13.50 45.62 -7.15
C SER A 721 13.45 45.20 -8.61
N PHE A 722 13.31 46.16 -9.52
CA PHE A 722 13.33 45.99 -10.97
C PHE A 722 14.61 46.60 -11.57
N ASN A 723 15.77 46.03 -11.24
CA ASN A 723 17.06 46.70 -11.48
C ASN A 723 17.87 46.04 -12.59
N SER A 724 18.35 46.86 -13.52
CA SER A 724 19.48 46.54 -14.40
C SER A 724 20.77 46.85 -13.64
N GLY A 725 21.71 45.91 -13.60
CA GLY A 725 23.08 46.18 -13.18
C GLY A 725 23.71 47.18 -14.15
N ILE A 726 23.78 48.46 -13.76
CA ILE A 726 24.24 49.59 -14.62
C ILE A 726 25.67 49.39 -15.18
N THR A 727 26.44 48.43 -14.67
CA THR A 727 27.77 48.11 -15.19
C THR A 727 27.72 47.03 -16.27
N ALA A 728 27.54 47.47 -17.52
CA ALA A 728 27.90 46.82 -18.78
C ALA A 728 27.48 45.33 -18.99
N THR A 729 26.72 45.13 -20.07
CA THR A 729 26.40 43.88 -20.82
C THR A 729 25.02 43.24 -20.62
N TYR A 730 24.30 43.47 -19.52
CA TYR A 730 22.98 42.86 -19.25
C TYR A 730 21.90 43.93 -19.04
N GLN A 731 20.78 43.84 -19.76
CA GLN A 731 19.92 45.00 -19.98
C GLN A 731 18.45 44.71 -19.69
N GLN A 732 17.98 45.18 -18.54
CA GLN A 732 16.55 45.31 -18.25
C GLN A 732 15.96 46.53 -18.96
N ARG A 733 15.36 46.29 -20.12
CA ARG A 733 14.78 47.34 -21.00
C ARG A 733 13.52 47.98 -20.42
N GLY A 734 13.02 47.54 -19.28
CA GLY A 734 11.96 48.25 -18.56
C GLY A 734 11.63 47.57 -17.25
N GLY A 735 11.06 48.34 -16.31
CA GLY A 735 10.68 47.82 -15.01
C GLY A 735 9.36 47.07 -15.09
N VAL A 736 8.28 47.82 -15.22
CA VAL A 736 6.91 47.30 -15.19
C VAL A 736 6.14 47.76 -16.43
N LEU A 737 5.54 46.81 -17.16
CA LEU A 737 4.57 47.04 -18.21
C LEU A 737 3.25 46.43 -17.76
N LEU A 738 2.23 47.27 -17.61
CA LEU A 738 0.86 46.87 -17.41
C LEU A 738 0.06 47.27 -18.64
N SER A 739 -0.73 46.37 -19.20
CA SER A 739 -1.57 46.71 -20.33
C SER A 739 -2.96 46.11 -20.26
N SER A 740 -3.92 46.81 -20.85
CA SER A 740 -5.26 46.33 -21.13
C SER A 740 -5.58 46.55 -22.60
N SER A 741 -6.08 45.53 -23.30
CA SER A 741 -6.44 45.63 -24.72
C SER A 741 -7.83 45.10 -25.03
N SER A 742 -8.39 45.53 -26.17
CA SER A 742 -9.74 45.13 -26.62
C SER A 742 -10.83 45.47 -25.60
N SER A 743 -11.44 44.50 -24.92
CA SER A 743 -12.42 44.72 -23.84
C SER A 743 -11.87 44.35 -22.45
N GLY A 744 -10.54 44.20 -22.33
CA GLY A 744 -9.87 43.76 -21.11
C GLY A 744 -9.95 44.84 -20.04
N THR A 745 -9.98 44.41 -18.78
CA THR A 745 -10.02 45.31 -17.62
C THR A 745 -8.85 45.03 -16.70
N LEU A 746 -8.05 46.06 -16.45
CA LEU A 746 -6.88 46.01 -15.58
C LEU A 746 -7.10 46.87 -14.33
N THR A 747 -6.91 46.29 -13.15
CA THR A 747 -6.76 47.05 -11.90
C THR A 747 -5.36 46.87 -11.35
N PHE A 748 -4.76 47.93 -10.77
CA PHE A 748 -3.39 47.79 -10.27
C PHE A 748 -3.02 48.70 -9.10
N THR A 749 -2.03 48.24 -8.33
CA THR A 749 -1.27 49.02 -7.36
C THR A 749 0.21 48.72 -7.59
N VAL A 750 1.01 49.76 -7.81
CA VAL A 750 2.47 49.66 -7.93
C VAL A 750 3.08 50.56 -6.85
N ASP A 751 3.46 49.97 -5.72
CA ASP A 751 3.84 50.72 -4.51
C ASP A 751 5.25 50.39 -4.00
N GLY A 752 6.05 51.41 -3.69
CA GLY A 752 7.31 51.21 -2.96
C GLY A 752 8.38 50.40 -3.72
N ASN A 753 8.31 50.32 -5.06
CA ASN A 753 9.28 49.55 -5.84
C ASN A 753 10.51 50.42 -6.18
N THR A 754 11.65 49.77 -6.37
CA THR A 754 12.84 50.38 -6.96
C THR A 754 12.98 49.89 -8.39
N GLY A 755 13.34 50.76 -9.33
CA GLY A 755 13.47 50.39 -10.73
C GLY A 755 14.62 51.11 -11.39
N THR A 756 15.53 50.37 -12.00
CA THR A 756 16.66 50.90 -12.76
C THR A 756 16.68 50.23 -14.12
N CYS A 757 16.40 50.98 -15.17
CA CYS A 757 16.25 50.41 -16.52
C CYS A 757 17.46 50.75 -17.39
N SER A 758 17.86 49.83 -18.27
CA SER A 758 18.93 50.08 -19.25
C SER A 758 18.43 50.84 -20.49
N GLY A 759 17.20 50.55 -20.90
CA GLY A 759 16.45 51.21 -21.96
C GLY A 759 14.98 51.34 -21.53
N GLY A 760 14.16 52.03 -22.31
CA GLY A 760 12.70 52.02 -22.15
C GLY A 760 12.15 52.61 -20.83
N ASN A 761 10.83 52.44 -20.64
CA ASN A 761 10.12 53.07 -19.53
C ASN A 761 10.32 52.31 -18.21
N ALA A 762 10.42 53.03 -17.08
CA ALA A 762 10.51 52.37 -15.78
C ALA A 762 9.17 51.75 -15.39
N ILE A 763 8.07 52.51 -15.50
CA ILE A 763 6.71 52.00 -15.40
C ILE A 763 5.91 52.47 -16.61
N SER A 764 5.19 51.55 -17.26
CA SER A 764 4.30 51.85 -18.37
C SER A 764 2.93 51.21 -18.16
N VAL A 765 1.87 51.99 -18.30
CA VAL A 765 0.47 51.55 -18.23
C VAL A 765 -0.21 51.91 -19.56
N LEU A 766 -0.68 50.91 -20.30
CA LEU A 766 -1.23 51.08 -21.65
C LEU A 766 -2.65 50.52 -21.75
N GLY A 767 -3.63 51.36 -22.12
CA GLY A 767 -5.01 50.96 -22.38
C GLY A 767 -5.36 51.11 -23.86
N VAL A 768 -5.23 50.04 -24.65
CA VAL A 768 -5.50 50.07 -26.11
C VAL A 768 -6.87 49.46 -26.38
N ASN A 769 -7.91 50.30 -26.47
CA ASN A 769 -9.33 49.91 -26.43
C ASN A 769 -9.80 49.32 -25.08
N GLY A 770 -8.90 48.74 -24.27
CA GLY A 770 -9.19 48.22 -22.94
C GLY A 770 -9.09 49.28 -21.83
N ASN A 771 -9.61 48.93 -20.65
CA ASN A 771 -9.73 49.83 -19.50
C ASN A 771 -8.69 49.52 -18.43
N TYR A 772 -8.18 50.57 -17.77
CA TYR A 772 -7.34 50.41 -16.59
C TYR A 772 -7.69 51.38 -15.45
N THR A 773 -7.48 50.94 -14.22
CA THR A 773 -7.71 51.74 -13.00
C THR A 773 -6.69 51.38 -11.93
N GLY A 774 -5.92 52.33 -11.42
CA GLY A 774 -4.91 51.98 -10.41
C GLY A 774 -4.05 53.11 -9.89
N SER A 775 -3.08 52.75 -9.05
CA SER A 775 -2.14 53.68 -8.43
C SER A 775 -0.69 53.28 -8.65
N ILE A 776 0.18 54.29 -8.78
CA ILE A 776 1.64 54.19 -8.81
C ILE A 776 2.15 55.09 -7.71
N THR A 777 2.64 54.52 -6.61
CA THR A 777 2.97 55.26 -5.40
C THR A 777 4.33 54.93 -4.81
N ASN A 778 5.00 55.94 -4.26
CA ASN A 778 6.22 55.76 -3.46
C ASN A 778 7.36 54.99 -4.16
N ASN A 779 7.41 54.97 -5.50
CA ASN A 779 8.44 54.24 -6.24
C ASN A 779 9.68 55.09 -6.46
N GLN A 780 10.86 54.46 -6.47
CA GLN A 780 12.14 55.07 -6.84
C GLN A 780 12.58 54.56 -8.21
N LEU A 781 12.57 55.43 -9.22
CA LEU A 781 12.66 55.04 -10.62
C LEU A 781 13.81 55.76 -11.33
N LEU A 782 14.59 54.98 -12.07
CA LEU A 782 15.62 55.42 -13.00
C LEU A 782 15.29 54.84 -14.38
N PRO A 783 14.54 55.56 -15.24
CA PRO A 783 14.28 55.14 -16.60
C PRO A 783 15.56 54.98 -17.42
N GLY A 784 15.49 54.14 -18.44
CA GLY A 784 16.63 53.87 -19.31
C GLY A 784 16.77 54.88 -20.44
N THR A 785 17.71 54.61 -21.35
CA THR A 785 17.97 55.45 -22.53
C THR A 785 16.70 55.60 -23.38
N GLN A 786 16.32 56.83 -23.73
CA GLN A 786 15.06 57.22 -24.40
C GLN A 786 13.78 56.78 -23.67
N GLY A 787 13.88 56.45 -22.39
CA GLY A 787 12.81 55.98 -21.54
C GLY A 787 12.05 57.07 -20.81
N THR A 788 10.79 56.79 -20.45
CA THR A 788 10.00 57.61 -19.54
C THR A 788 10.01 57.01 -18.14
N GLY A 789 10.10 57.82 -17.08
CA GLY A 789 9.95 57.32 -15.71
C GLY A 789 8.61 56.61 -15.52
N ILE A 790 7.50 57.34 -15.72
CA ILE A 790 6.15 56.79 -15.71
C ILE A 790 5.41 57.20 -16.99
N ASN A 791 5.00 56.23 -17.79
CA ASN A 791 4.20 56.44 -18.99
C ASN A 791 2.80 55.85 -18.80
N ALA A 792 1.76 56.67 -18.82
CA ALA A 792 0.37 56.22 -18.78
C ALA A 792 -0.36 56.68 -20.05
N ARG A 793 -0.89 55.73 -20.83
CA ARG A 793 -1.48 56.03 -22.14
C ARG A 793 -2.79 55.29 -22.34
N THR A 794 -3.80 55.98 -22.87
CA THR A 794 -5.00 55.35 -23.48
C THR A 794 -5.05 55.58 -24.98
N GLU A 795 -5.54 54.58 -25.70
CA GLU A 795 -5.74 54.59 -27.15
C GLU A 795 -7.10 54.03 -27.53
N GLY A 796 -7.62 54.49 -28.67
CA GLY A 796 -8.88 53.98 -29.22
C GLY A 796 -10.05 54.29 -28.29
N THR A 797 -10.80 53.28 -27.86
CA THR A 797 -11.94 53.39 -26.93
C THR A 797 -11.57 53.24 -25.46
N GLY A 798 -10.29 53.06 -25.12
CA GLY A 798 -9.85 52.72 -23.76
C GLY A 798 -10.11 53.82 -22.74
N ALA A 799 -10.51 53.43 -21.53
CA ALA A 799 -10.71 54.33 -20.41
C ALA A 799 -9.68 54.09 -19.28
N GLY A 800 -9.00 55.15 -18.86
CA GLY A 800 -7.95 55.09 -17.83
C GLY A 800 -8.26 55.99 -16.65
N THR A 801 -8.09 55.50 -15.42
CA THR A 801 -8.06 56.32 -14.19
C THR A 801 -6.83 55.97 -13.37
N ILE A 802 -5.96 56.95 -13.10
CA ILE A 802 -4.66 56.68 -12.47
C ILE A 802 -4.30 57.72 -11.39
N VAL A 803 -3.75 57.24 -10.28
CA VAL A 803 -3.09 58.07 -9.25
C VAL A 803 -1.59 57.84 -9.30
N ILE A 804 -0.82 58.90 -9.47
CA ILE A 804 0.65 58.89 -9.45
C ILE A 804 1.08 59.77 -8.27
N ASN A 805 1.47 59.16 -7.14
CA ASN A 805 1.75 59.92 -5.91
C ASN A 805 3.04 59.52 -5.19
N GLY A 806 3.87 60.50 -4.83
CA GLY A 806 5.03 60.25 -3.96
C GLY A 806 6.20 59.53 -4.64
N ASN A 807 6.26 59.47 -5.98
CA ASN A 807 7.34 58.77 -6.69
C ASN A 807 8.57 59.66 -6.85
N THR A 808 9.76 59.08 -6.76
CA THR A 808 11.03 59.73 -7.07
C THR A 808 11.55 59.21 -8.42
N ILE A 809 11.75 60.10 -9.39
CA ILE A 809 12.20 59.77 -10.73
C ILE A 809 13.53 60.49 -10.99
N GLY A 810 14.61 59.73 -11.17
CA GLY A 810 15.95 60.28 -11.42
C GLY A 810 16.52 59.88 -12.79
N ASN A 811 17.61 60.53 -13.22
CA ASN A 811 18.40 60.11 -14.39
C ASN A 811 19.74 59.44 -14.05
N GLY A 812 19.98 59.14 -12.76
CA GLY A 812 21.10 58.32 -12.30
C GLY A 812 22.49 58.95 -12.43
N GLY A 813 22.61 60.26 -12.68
CA GLY A 813 23.90 60.96 -12.77
C GLY A 813 24.80 60.51 -13.93
N SER A 814 24.30 59.67 -14.83
CA SER A 814 25.04 59.20 -16.01
C SER A 814 24.85 60.18 -17.17
N PRO A 815 25.92 60.77 -17.75
CA PRO A 815 25.83 61.74 -18.83
C PRO A 815 25.33 61.13 -20.16
N VAL A 816 24.93 59.84 -20.19
CA VAL A 816 24.60 59.09 -21.41
C VAL A 816 23.13 58.65 -21.46
N ILE A 817 22.36 58.77 -20.36
CA ILE A 817 20.98 58.28 -20.31
C ILE A 817 20.01 59.41 -20.69
N THR A 818 19.45 59.26 -21.88
CA THR A 818 18.63 60.26 -22.56
C THR A 818 17.15 60.05 -22.26
N THR A 819 16.60 60.48 -21.13
CA THR A 819 15.18 60.19 -20.80
C THR A 819 14.22 60.97 -21.69
N ASN A 820 13.13 60.34 -22.17
CA ASN A 820 12.11 60.98 -23.02
C ASN A 820 11.18 61.90 -22.21
N ALA A 821 10.80 61.51 -20.99
CA ALA A 821 10.10 62.35 -20.01
C ALA A 821 10.23 61.76 -18.60
N GLY A 822 10.01 62.55 -17.56
CA GLY A 822 9.82 62.03 -16.20
C GLY A 822 8.48 61.29 -16.10
N ILE A 823 7.39 62.02 -16.35
CA ILE A 823 6.03 61.49 -16.42
C ILE A 823 5.42 61.87 -17.76
N HIS A 824 4.86 60.90 -18.50
CA HIS A 824 4.14 61.12 -19.74
C HIS A 824 2.72 60.53 -19.64
N LEU A 825 1.73 61.40 -19.79
CA LEU A 825 0.32 61.06 -19.84
C LEU A 825 -0.21 61.32 -21.25
N SER A 826 -0.94 60.38 -21.84
CA SER A 826 -1.62 60.68 -23.09
C SER A 826 -2.89 59.89 -23.35
N SER A 827 -3.86 60.51 -24.04
CA SER A 827 -5.04 59.84 -24.58
C SER A 827 -5.15 60.16 -26.06
N ARG A 828 -5.01 59.16 -26.95
CA ARG A 828 -4.83 59.39 -28.40
C ARG A 828 -5.62 58.41 -29.26
N ASN A 829 -5.67 58.64 -30.58
CA ASN A 829 -6.13 57.68 -31.60
C ASN A 829 -7.54 57.10 -31.41
N GLY A 830 -8.51 57.87 -30.91
CA GLY A 830 -9.89 57.40 -30.79
C GLY A 830 -10.80 58.34 -30.02
N ASN A 831 -11.62 57.80 -29.15
CA ASN A 831 -12.60 58.54 -28.34
C ASN A 831 -12.57 58.13 -26.84
N GLY A 832 -11.52 57.41 -26.42
CA GLY A 832 -11.28 57.02 -25.03
C GLY A 832 -10.90 58.21 -24.14
N ASN A 833 -10.69 57.93 -22.85
CA ASN A 833 -10.37 58.94 -21.85
C ASN A 833 -9.20 58.55 -20.93
N LEU A 834 -8.59 59.55 -20.30
CA LEU A 834 -7.59 59.38 -19.24
C LEU A 834 -7.84 60.41 -18.13
N ASN A 835 -8.17 59.94 -16.93
CA ASN A 835 -8.21 60.75 -15.72
C ASN A 835 -6.94 60.46 -14.90
N ALA A 836 -6.16 61.49 -14.61
CA ALA A 836 -4.91 61.36 -13.88
C ALA A 836 -4.84 62.33 -12.71
N THR A 837 -4.53 61.81 -11.52
CA THR A 837 -4.12 62.61 -10.36
C THR A 837 -2.63 62.42 -10.14
N VAL A 838 -1.85 63.49 -10.25
CA VAL A 838 -0.39 63.47 -10.14
C VAL A 838 0.03 64.40 -9.01
N SER A 839 0.52 63.83 -7.91
CA SER A 839 0.87 64.65 -6.74
C SER A 839 2.11 64.20 -5.98
N ASN A 840 2.80 65.15 -5.35
CA ASN A 840 3.93 64.87 -4.47
C ASN A 840 5.07 64.04 -5.10
N ASN A 841 5.21 64.05 -6.43
CA ASN A 841 6.31 63.33 -7.10
C ASN A 841 7.55 64.23 -7.17
N THR A 842 8.73 63.64 -7.07
CA THR A 842 10.02 64.33 -7.21
C THR A 842 10.71 63.86 -8.48
N ALA A 843 11.00 64.77 -9.41
CA ALA A 843 11.84 64.51 -10.57
C ALA A 843 13.22 65.16 -10.39
N GLU A 844 14.29 64.35 -10.37
CA GLU A 844 15.67 64.80 -10.19
C GLU A 844 16.47 64.62 -11.49
N ILE A 845 16.89 65.72 -12.11
CA ILE A 845 17.54 65.72 -13.42
C ILE A 845 18.93 66.38 -13.32
N GLN A 846 19.98 65.58 -13.49
CA GLN A 846 21.37 66.06 -13.54
C GLN A 846 21.84 66.35 -14.99
N GLU A 847 22.78 67.30 -15.12
CA GLU A 847 23.19 68.14 -16.28
C GLU A 847 23.28 67.60 -17.74
N ASN A 848 23.13 68.58 -18.66
CA ASN A 848 23.78 68.80 -19.97
C ASN A 848 23.37 68.06 -21.27
N LEU A 849 22.33 67.24 -21.34
CA LEU A 849 22.08 66.50 -22.61
C LEU A 849 20.65 66.39 -23.16
N PHE A 850 19.60 67.07 -22.65
CA PHE A 850 18.23 66.88 -23.19
C PHE A 850 17.38 68.14 -23.46
N PRO A 851 16.62 68.19 -24.57
CA PRO A 851 15.53 69.13 -24.84
C PRO A 851 14.12 68.59 -24.50
N SER A 852 13.97 67.42 -23.83
CA SER A 852 12.64 66.84 -23.55
C SER A 852 12.04 67.26 -22.20
N PRO A 853 10.71 67.43 -22.09
CA PRO A 853 10.06 67.90 -20.86
C PRO A 853 10.02 66.87 -19.74
N VAL A 854 9.99 67.33 -18.48
CA VAL A 854 9.88 66.47 -17.29
C VAL A 854 8.48 65.88 -17.18
N PHE A 855 7.47 66.69 -17.43
CA PHE A 855 6.08 66.31 -17.43
C PHE A 855 5.47 66.58 -18.79
N VAL A 856 4.89 65.54 -19.39
CA VAL A 856 4.21 65.62 -20.68
C VAL A 856 2.76 65.17 -20.50
N ALA A 857 1.81 65.98 -20.93
CA ALA A 857 0.41 65.57 -21.02
C ALA A 857 -0.19 65.95 -22.38
N GLU A 858 -0.72 64.96 -23.09
CA GLU A 858 -1.23 65.16 -24.45
C GLU A 858 -2.60 64.52 -24.66
N SER A 859 -3.54 65.30 -25.21
CA SER A 859 -4.87 64.82 -25.61
C SER A 859 -5.08 64.87 -27.11
N GLY A 860 -5.57 63.76 -27.67
CA GLY A 860 -5.97 63.61 -29.06
C GLY A 860 -4.88 63.12 -30.03
N SER A 861 -5.28 63.04 -31.29
CA SER A 861 -4.41 62.90 -32.47
C SER A 861 -5.11 63.58 -33.67
N LEU A 862 -4.53 63.54 -34.87
CA LEU A 862 -5.06 64.24 -36.07
C LEU A 862 -6.55 63.96 -36.38
N SER A 863 -7.12 62.85 -35.91
CA SER A 863 -8.53 62.46 -36.14
C SER A 863 -9.28 61.98 -34.89
N GLY A 864 -8.71 62.13 -33.69
CA GLY A 864 -9.30 61.62 -32.43
C GLY A 864 -10.12 62.66 -31.65
N THR A 865 -11.15 62.20 -30.93
CA THR A 865 -11.97 62.98 -29.98
C THR A 865 -11.72 62.57 -28.52
N ASN A 866 -10.50 62.13 -28.21
CA ASN A 866 -10.08 61.67 -26.89
C ASN A 866 -10.22 62.75 -25.81
N THR A 867 -10.30 62.33 -24.55
CA THR A 867 -10.34 63.24 -23.39
C THR A 867 -9.21 62.95 -22.40
N LEU A 868 -8.54 63.99 -21.90
CA LEU A 868 -7.60 63.89 -20.78
C LEU A 868 -7.99 64.88 -19.68
N CYS A 869 -8.18 64.40 -18.45
CA CYS A 869 -8.38 65.22 -17.26
C CYS A 869 -7.19 65.05 -16.31
N LEU A 870 -6.56 66.16 -15.93
CA LEU A 870 -5.38 66.21 -15.09
C LEU A 870 -5.64 66.99 -13.80
N ASN A 871 -5.44 66.34 -12.66
CA ASN A 871 -5.32 66.98 -11.35
C ASN A 871 -3.85 66.90 -10.91
N LEU A 872 -3.22 68.06 -10.67
CA LEU A 872 -1.79 68.19 -10.43
C LEU A 872 -1.55 69.00 -9.15
N SER A 873 -0.68 68.53 -8.24
CA SER A 873 -0.31 69.30 -7.04
C SER A 873 0.93 68.80 -6.30
N GLY A 874 1.75 69.72 -5.77
CA GLY A 874 2.83 69.39 -4.83
C GLY A 874 4.02 68.61 -5.42
N ASN A 875 4.15 68.55 -6.76
CA ASN A 875 5.29 67.92 -7.41
C ASN A 875 6.52 68.83 -7.36
N GLN A 876 7.70 68.20 -7.29
CA GLN A 876 8.98 68.87 -7.21
C GLN A 876 9.83 68.51 -8.43
N ILE A 877 10.26 69.53 -9.17
CA ILE A 877 11.13 69.36 -10.33
C ILE A 877 12.47 70.03 -10.02
N ASN A 878 13.51 69.21 -9.90
CA ASN A 878 14.86 69.64 -9.55
C ASN A 878 15.78 69.43 -10.76
N HIS A 879 16.18 70.52 -11.41
CA HIS A 879 17.15 70.51 -12.52
C HIS A 879 18.07 71.74 -12.47
N SER A 880 19.27 71.63 -13.05
CA SER A 880 20.29 72.70 -13.04
C SER A 880 20.32 73.57 -14.32
N ASN A 881 19.50 73.28 -15.33
CA ASN A 881 19.53 73.92 -16.65
C ASN A 881 18.22 74.65 -17.00
N ASN A 882 18.25 75.98 -17.13
CA ASN A 882 17.07 76.83 -17.43
C ASN A 882 16.57 76.78 -18.90
N LEU A 883 17.13 75.95 -19.77
CA LEU A 883 16.81 75.93 -21.21
C LEU A 883 15.76 74.90 -21.64
N VAL A 884 15.14 74.17 -20.70
CA VAL A 884 14.20 73.07 -20.99
C VAL A 884 12.83 73.36 -20.39
N PRO A 885 11.71 73.15 -21.12
CA PRO A 885 10.39 73.20 -20.52
C PRO A 885 10.25 72.07 -19.51
N GLU A 886 9.85 72.36 -18.29
CA GLU A 886 9.58 71.32 -17.29
C GLU A 886 8.24 70.65 -17.58
N TYR A 887 7.26 71.42 -18.05
CA TYR A 887 5.94 70.95 -18.45
C TYR A 887 5.74 71.17 -19.95
N MET A 888 5.19 70.17 -20.62
CA MET A 888 4.68 70.26 -21.98
C MET A 888 3.24 69.75 -22.04
N ILE A 889 2.33 70.64 -22.41
CA ILE A 889 0.92 70.32 -22.58
C ILE A 889 0.54 70.47 -24.04
N GLY A 890 -0.06 69.42 -24.60
CA GLY A 890 -0.48 69.38 -25.99
C GLY A 890 -1.94 68.96 -26.16
N GLN A 891 -2.66 69.64 -27.05
CA GLN A 891 -4.02 69.27 -27.44
C GLN A 891 -4.17 69.29 -28.96
N TYR A 892 -4.64 68.19 -29.52
CA TYR A 892 -5.01 68.11 -30.94
C TYR A 892 -6.45 68.58 -31.18
N ASN A 893 -6.72 69.10 -32.38
CA ASN A 893 -8.06 69.54 -32.78
C ASN A 893 -9.13 68.45 -32.57
N ASN A 894 -10.27 68.83 -32.01
CA ASN A 894 -11.42 67.97 -31.67
C ASN A 894 -11.27 67.05 -30.44
N SER A 895 -10.13 67.06 -29.76
CA SER A 895 -9.97 66.40 -28.45
C SER A 895 -10.36 67.33 -27.30
N THR A 896 -10.52 66.79 -26.08
CA THR A 896 -10.76 67.56 -24.85
C THR A 896 -9.58 67.39 -23.89
N PHE A 897 -9.11 68.50 -23.33
CA PHE A 897 -8.11 68.50 -22.26
C PHE A 897 -8.65 69.34 -21.10
N SER A 898 -8.62 68.82 -19.88
CA SER A 898 -9.10 69.51 -18.67
C SER A 898 -8.04 69.48 -17.58
N ILE A 899 -7.87 70.60 -16.88
CA ILE A 899 -6.99 70.72 -15.70
C ILE A 899 -7.87 71.11 -14.51
N GLU A 900 -7.89 70.28 -13.47
CA GLU A 900 -8.70 70.53 -12.28
C GLU A 900 -8.20 71.78 -11.54
N GLY A 901 -9.14 72.65 -11.14
CA GLY A 901 -8.88 73.87 -10.37
C GLY A 901 -8.52 75.13 -11.18
N LEU A 902 -8.27 75.03 -12.50
CA LEU A 902 -8.09 76.23 -13.34
C LEU A 902 -9.44 76.93 -13.60
N SER A 903 -9.58 78.20 -13.22
CA SER A 903 -10.82 78.97 -13.39
C SER A 903 -11.11 79.28 -14.86
N GLY A 904 -12.24 78.79 -15.39
CA GLY A 904 -12.62 78.94 -16.80
C GLY A 904 -13.04 80.36 -17.19
N SER A 905 -12.32 80.96 -18.14
CA SER A 905 -12.82 82.00 -19.04
C SER A 905 -13.08 81.34 -20.41
N PRO A 906 -14.05 81.80 -21.23
CA PRO A 906 -14.28 81.25 -22.58
C PRO A 906 -13.05 81.36 -23.52
N GLU A 907 -12.01 82.10 -23.13
CA GLU A 907 -10.75 82.24 -23.85
C GLU A 907 -9.56 82.19 -22.87
N THR A 908 -9.28 81.03 -22.28
CA THR A 908 -8.02 80.84 -21.57
C THR A 908 -6.89 80.81 -22.60
N ASN A 909 -5.81 81.56 -22.38
CA ASN A 909 -4.64 81.55 -23.24
C ASN A 909 -3.49 80.74 -22.61
N ALA A 910 -2.45 80.40 -23.38
CA ALA A 910 -1.30 79.60 -22.95
C ALA A 910 -0.65 80.19 -21.69
N SER A 911 -0.52 81.51 -21.63
CA SER A 911 0.05 82.23 -20.49
C SER A 911 -0.71 82.00 -19.17
N ASN A 912 -2.04 81.87 -19.21
CA ASN A 912 -2.84 81.54 -18.02
C ASN A 912 -2.59 80.10 -17.55
N VAL A 913 -2.40 79.17 -18.48
CA VAL A 913 -2.08 77.77 -18.18
C VAL A 913 -0.69 77.66 -17.55
N GLU A 914 0.30 78.34 -18.16
CA GLU A 914 1.67 78.42 -17.66
C GLU A 914 1.73 78.98 -16.24
N THR A 915 1.01 80.08 -15.99
CA THR A 915 0.95 80.71 -14.65
C THR A 915 0.30 79.79 -13.62
N TYR A 916 -0.74 79.05 -14.00
CA TYR A 916 -1.41 78.12 -13.09
C TYR A 916 -0.54 76.90 -12.77
N LEU A 917 0.06 76.27 -13.78
CA LEU A 917 0.93 75.11 -13.58
C LEU A 917 2.15 75.45 -12.71
N THR A 918 2.79 76.60 -12.94
CA THR A 918 3.90 77.08 -12.10
C THR A 918 3.48 77.46 -10.67
N SER A 919 2.17 77.64 -10.40
CA SER A 919 1.66 77.90 -9.05
C SER A 919 1.40 76.64 -8.21
N LEU A 920 1.26 75.48 -8.86
CA LEU A 920 0.89 74.22 -8.21
C LEU A 920 2.11 73.43 -7.69
N ASP A 921 3.25 73.60 -8.35
CA ASP A 921 4.45 72.77 -8.22
C ASP A 921 5.72 73.66 -8.23
N THR A 922 6.90 73.10 -7.92
CA THR A 922 8.14 73.91 -7.78
C THR A 922 8.84 74.26 -9.12
N GLY A 923 8.17 74.05 -10.25
CA GLY A 923 8.72 74.33 -11.58
C GLY A 923 8.86 75.83 -11.91
N LYS A 924 9.83 76.18 -12.76
CA LYS A 924 10.14 77.52 -13.28
C LYS A 924 9.94 77.70 -14.80
N ALA A 925 9.71 76.65 -15.59
CA ALA A 925 9.61 76.73 -17.05
C ALA A 925 8.49 75.83 -17.61
N VAL A 926 7.53 76.41 -18.33
CA VAL A 926 6.40 75.69 -18.94
C VAL A 926 6.35 76.02 -20.43
N GLU A 927 6.12 75.01 -21.28
CA GLU A 927 5.79 75.18 -22.70
C GLU A 927 4.39 74.63 -22.98
N VAL A 928 3.57 75.41 -23.66
CA VAL A 928 2.23 75.01 -24.13
C VAL A 928 2.25 75.04 -25.65
N SER A 929 1.97 73.91 -26.31
CA SER A 929 1.99 73.79 -27.78
C SER A 929 0.59 73.55 -28.35
N GLU A 930 0.22 74.24 -29.43
CA GLU A 930 -1.15 74.33 -29.95
C GLU A 930 -1.36 73.75 -31.35
N GLY A 931 -2.59 73.27 -31.61
CA GLY A 931 -3.09 72.83 -32.93
C GLY A 931 -4.10 73.77 -33.62
N GLY A 932 -4.39 74.96 -33.07
CA GLY A 932 -5.38 75.92 -33.59
C GLY A 932 -5.58 77.18 -32.71
N ASN A 933 -6.46 78.11 -33.12
CA ASN A 933 -6.58 79.50 -32.59
C ASN A 933 -7.08 79.69 -31.13
N TYR A 934 -7.42 78.64 -30.38
CA TYR A 934 -7.84 78.75 -28.97
C TYR A 934 -7.26 77.62 -28.14
N ILE A 935 -6.84 77.97 -26.93
CA ILE A 935 -5.90 77.23 -26.09
C ILE A 935 -6.72 76.49 -25.05
N VAL A 936 -6.98 75.20 -25.28
CA VAL A 936 -7.67 74.32 -24.33
C VAL A 936 -9.16 74.63 -24.14
N ASN A 937 -10.02 73.74 -24.65
CA ASN A 937 -11.47 73.83 -24.43
C ASN A 937 -11.78 73.35 -22.99
N TYR A 938 -11.73 74.28 -22.04
CA TYR A 938 -11.94 74.01 -20.62
C TYR A 938 -13.38 73.62 -20.32
N THR A 939 -13.54 72.51 -19.61
CA THR A 939 -14.70 72.29 -18.74
C THR A 939 -14.19 72.23 -17.31
N ASN A 940 -14.77 73.00 -16.39
CA ASN A 940 -14.47 72.88 -14.96
C ASN A 940 -15.09 71.59 -14.43
N SER A 941 -14.51 70.46 -14.82
CA SER A 941 -14.88 69.13 -14.38
C SER A 941 -13.88 68.67 -13.32
N THR A 942 -14.39 68.20 -12.18
CA THR A 942 -13.59 67.48 -11.19
C THR A 942 -13.12 66.19 -11.87
N CYS A 943 -11.81 65.93 -11.90
CA CYS A 943 -11.34 64.70 -12.52
C CYS A 943 -11.89 63.52 -11.71
N ASN A 944 -12.45 62.51 -12.38
CA ASN A 944 -12.88 61.30 -11.68
C ASN A 944 -11.66 60.69 -10.98
N THR A 945 -11.68 60.68 -9.65
CA THR A 945 -10.66 60.03 -8.83
C THR A 945 -10.95 58.54 -8.70
N LEU A 946 -9.96 57.76 -8.26
CA LEU A 946 -10.20 56.37 -7.85
C LEU A 946 -11.35 56.34 -6.80
N PRO A 947 -12.28 55.36 -6.87
CA PRO A 947 -13.26 55.12 -5.81
C PRO A 947 -12.64 54.86 -4.45
#